data_AF-A0A8H5T2L8-F1
#
_entry.id   AF-A0A8H5T2L8-F1
#
_cell.length_a   1.000
_cell.length_b   1.000
_cell.length_c   1.000
_cell.angle_alpha   90.00
_cell.angle_beta   90.00
_cell.angle_gamma   90.00
#
_symmetry.space_group_name_H-M   'P 1'
#
loop_
_entity.id
_entity.type
_entity.pdbx_description
1 polymer ?
#
loop_
_entity_poly.entity_id
_entity_poly.type
_entity_poly.pdbx_seq_one_letter_code
_entity_poly.pdbx_strand_id
1 'polypeptide(L)'
;MRFINPLTLTMAVLPSAVMPAATGHVRPKAVVYRGPASSPGCPESLGELLESSPSNFQVIYAGPNEHVDVVEALKGATVYAHGGGPSWSKAYRSTKKYEKAIRSFVDNGGHYLGVCLGAYLAGPTNGYGLLPKGVRTDREIEQKGTQVSGEDDTVIQVDWTFANGRNDSKRWLYFQDGVVIQGLDEKSPGRIAGRYSHNGDVAASITPYGKGWVGLVGPHPEADNTWYDNAEIKNPEGIKFDIGHDFVEAVVNKLPSYPKRLQKHSPFLITTPAYLIGYQRSLALAMMRQFALVFCLAVVALSQDPGLPKDDPTVSYWQLPPNEHVADHKSPHLPEQVDVVIIGSGITGTSVAWHLLKNSTSPLRVAMLEARQACSGATGRNGGHIRPAPYEEYAQAKEIFSNREAAKITTLRVAHVEALISAAAELPEDGYLAAEARVVDSIDAFFDDDQWSSAKEQLQTLKREVPGLGKYFKKFEGQKAQNISLLVEAVGIITGAPEIAAAIWPYRFVTHSLKMLLDNYPSFSLDTSTPVQHVSISQGDSTPYNYNVSTPRGHILAKDVVYATNSWTPHFVPGLRGRLLGARLHMSAQLGGAGLPPAGRWPDYTGNGSVLGGRAWSLYRNGLDYAVQMPRTDVIMFGGGGVDLGDGMDAIGEYDDHKNPNHILASYLGGALPNYFGYENWGPERDGNSETYPRGAYPGRTRKVWTGIEGLSMDGRPFVGRVPPSASNRTSSTGREWAAAAYDGEGMCFAWLCGRALSQMMLSNDTKATPDWFPESFLITEERLSKKPGNRKRRVLPSRVG
;
A
#
# COMPACT_ATOMS: atom_id res chain seq x y z
N MET A 1 31.24 6.54 51.26
CA MET A 1 31.31 8.00 51.06
C MET A 1 32.50 8.33 50.17
N ARG A 2 32.25 8.86 48.96
CA ARG A 2 33.00 9.95 48.30
C ARG A 2 32.44 10.14 46.88
N PHE A 3 31.95 11.34 46.64
CA PHE A 3 31.41 11.84 45.38
C PHE A 3 32.52 12.03 44.35
N ILE A 4 32.22 11.81 43.05
CA ILE A 4 33.01 12.30 41.92
C ILE A 4 32.05 12.82 40.84
N ASN A 5 32.35 14.02 40.35
CA ASN A 5 31.88 14.65 39.11
C ASN A 5 33.00 15.65 38.67
N PRO A 6 32.95 16.29 37.50
CA PRO A 6 33.02 15.82 36.10
C PRO A 6 34.32 16.31 35.40
N LEU A 7 34.65 15.85 34.18
CA LEU A 7 35.57 16.61 33.31
C LEU A 7 35.33 16.44 31.80
N THR A 8 35.28 17.62 31.19
CA THR A 8 35.23 18.05 29.78
C THR A 8 36.23 17.39 28.83
N LEU A 9 35.77 17.09 27.60
CA LEU A 9 36.62 16.65 26.49
C LEU A 9 36.75 17.78 25.45
N THR A 10 37.96 18.35 25.35
CA THR A 10 38.40 19.32 24.33
C THR A 10 38.78 18.60 23.03
N MET A 11 38.27 19.08 21.89
CA MET A 11 38.74 18.69 20.55
C MET A 11 40.10 19.33 20.25
N ALA A 12 41.07 18.51 19.84
CA ALA A 12 42.34 18.96 19.27
C ALA A 12 42.30 18.85 17.74
N VAL A 13 42.65 19.97 17.08
CA VAL A 13 42.86 20.08 15.63
C VAL A 13 44.25 19.56 15.27
N LEU A 14 44.35 18.68 14.27
CA LEU A 14 45.62 18.25 13.67
C LEU A 14 45.75 18.82 12.24
N PRO A 15 46.97 19.16 11.76
CA PRO A 15 47.16 19.93 10.55
C PRO A 15 47.10 19.09 9.27
N SER A 16 46.54 19.68 8.23
CA SER A 16 46.47 19.18 6.86
C SER A 16 47.86 18.99 6.23
N ALA A 17 48.21 17.74 5.92
CA ALA A 17 49.30 17.41 5.01
C ALA A 17 48.83 17.59 3.57
N VAL A 18 49.54 18.44 2.81
CA VAL A 18 49.33 18.67 1.38
C VAL A 18 49.74 17.39 0.61
N MET A 19 48.75 16.72 0.02
CA MET A 19 49.00 15.70 -1.02
C MET A 19 49.07 16.36 -2.40
N PRO A 20 49.93 15.88 -3.31
CA PRO A 20 50.02 16.42 -4.66
C PRO A 20 48.71 16.13 -5.41
N ALA A 21 48.20 17.15 -6.10
CA ALA A 21 46.99 17.08 -6.90
C ALA A 21 47.11 15.96 -7.95
N ALA A 22 46.37 14.87 -7.74
CA ALA A 22 45.97 14.01 -8.85
C ALA A 22 45.11 14.88 -9.76
N THR A 23 45.48 14.98 -11.04
CA THR A 23 44.68 15.62 -12.07
C THR A 23 43.36 14.86 -12.20
N GLY A 24 42.36 15.26 -11.41
CA GLY A 24 41.04 14.66 -11.42
C GLY A 24 40.37 14.99 -12.75
N HIS A 25 40.20 13.98 -13.61
CA HIS A 25 39.26 14.10 -14.72
C HIS A 25 37.88 14.40 -14.15
N VAL A 26 37.38 15.61 -14.40
CA VAL A 26 36.02 16.02 -14.03
C VAL A 26 35.06 15.15 -14.83
N ARG A 27 34.29 14.31 -14.14
CA ARG A 27 33.29 13.44 -14.76
C ARG A 27 32.17 14.30 -15.36
N PRO A 28 31.71 14.02 -16.59
CA PRO A 28 30.55 14.71 -17.14
C PRO A 28 29.30 14.39 -16.31
N LYS A 29 28.42 15.37 -16.16
CA LYS A 29 27.20 15.23 -15.36
C LYS A 29 26.08 14.63 -16.19
N ALA A 30 25.46 13.56 -15.70
CA ALA A 30 24.23 12.99 -16.26
C ALA A 30 23.06 13.21 -15.29
N VAL A 31 21.92 13.66 -15.81
CA VAL A 31 20.68 13.76 -15.06
C VAL A 31 19.81 12.58 -15.41
N VAL A 32 19.48 11.75 -14.43
CA VAL A 32 18.55 10.63 -14.59
C VAL A 32 17.23 10.98 -13.93
N TYR A 33 16.14 10.94 -14.70
CA TYR A 33 14.82 11.17 -14.11
C TYR A 33 14.47 10.04 -13.13
N ARG A 34 14.08 10.39 -11.90
CA ARG A 34 13.53 9.47 -10.92
C ARG A 34 12.28 10.07 -10.28
N GLY A 35 11.16 9.38 -10.40
CA GLY A 35 9.87 9.87 -9.93
C GLY A 35 8.70 9.06 -10.48
N PRO A 36 7.46 9.58 -10.39
CA PRO A 36 6.24 8.86 -10.78
C PRO A 36 6.17 8.40 -12.25
N ALA A 37 7.03 8.94 -13.13
CA ALA A 37 7.16 8.52 -14.53
C ALA A 37 8.17 7.37 -14.76
N SER A 38 8.76 6.80 -13.71
CA SER A 38 9.72 5.69 -13.82
C SER A 38 9.27 4.47 -13.03
N SER A 39 9.65 3.29 -13.53
CA SER A 39 9.40 2.03 -12.86
C SER A 39 10.50 1.82 -11.80
N PRO A 40 10.19 1.23 -10.64
CA PRO A 40 11.20 0.98 -9.61
C PRO A 40 12.40 0.20 -10.15
N GLY A 41 13.61 0.68 -9.91
CA GLY A 41 14.86 0.06 -10.37
C GLY A 41 15.32 0.52 -11.77
N CYS A 42 14.43 1.03 -12.63
CA CYS A 42 14.82 1.51 -13.96
C CYS A 42 15.78 2.72 -13.92
N PRO A 43 15.53 3.76 -13.08
CA PRO A 43 16.48 4.87 -12.94
C PRO A 43 17.84 4.39 -12.43
N GLU A 44 17.87 3.48 -11.47
CA GLU A 44 19.10 2.96 -10.88
C GLU A 44 19.93 2.19 -11.90
N SER A 45 19.33 1.25 -12.64
CA SER A 45 20.04 0.49 -13.69
C SER A 45 20.53 1.40 -14.83
N LEU A 46 19.73 2.41 -15.22
CA LEU A 46 20.17 3.41 -16.20
C LEU A 46 21.30 4.29 -15.66
N GLY A 47 21.27 4.63 -14.37
CA GLY A 47 22.34 5.32 -13.68
C GLY A 47 23.63 4.49 -13.68
N GLU A 48 23.56 3.22 -13.32
CA GLU A 48 24.71 2.30 -13.35
C GLU A 48 25.28 2.12 -14.76
N LEU A 49 24.43 2.07 -15.80
CA LEU A 49 24.89 2.04 -17.19
C LEU A 49 25.69 3.30 -17.53
N LEU A 50 25.24 4.48 -17.10
CA LEU A 50 25.92 5.76 -17.31
C LEU A 50 27.23 5.85 -16.52
N GLU A 51 27.25 5.41 -15.26
CA GLU A 51 28.45 5.40 -14.42
C GLU A 51 29.51 4.40 -14.93
N SER A 52 29.08 3.26 -15.46
CA SER A 52 29.96 2.22 -16.00
C SER A 52 30.38 2.46 -17.45
N SER A 53 29.76 3.41 -18.15
CA SER A 53 30.13 3.78 -19.52
C SER A 53 31.56 4.33 -19.60
N PRO A 54 32.22 4.29 -20.78
CA PRO A 54 33.55 4.88 -20.97
C PRO A 54 33.65 6.36 -20.56
N SER A 55 32.60 7.14 -20.74
CA SER A 55 32.51 8.55 -20.30
C SER A 55 32.40 8.70 -18.78
N ASN A 56 32.10 7.62 -18.05
CA ASN A 56 32.11 7.53 -16.58
C ASN A 56 31.39 8.70 -15.92
N PHE A 57 30.09 8.82 -16.17
CA PHE A 57 29.30 9.96 -15.75
C PHE A 57 29.21 10.09 -14.22
N GLN A 58 29.05 11.32 -13.75
CA GLN A 58 28.50 11.60 -12.44
C GLN A 58 26.97 11.66 -12.57
N VAL A 59 26.25 10.68 -12.02
CA VAL A 59 24.79 10.62 -12.10
C VAL A 59 24.14 11.43 -10.99
N ILE A 60 23.16 12.25 -11.38
CA ILE A 60 22.28 13.00 -10.49
C ILE A 60 20.85 12.55 -10.77
N TYR A 61 20.19 11.97 -9.77
CA TYR A 61 18.77 11.67 -9.84
C TYR A 61 17.97 12.95 -9.61
N ALA A 62 16.99 13.21 -10.48
CA ALA A 62 16.16 14.41 -10.42
C ALA A 62 14.68 14.10 -10.67
N GLY A 63 13.80 14.76 -9.91
CA GLY A 63 12.35 14.57 -9.99
C GLY A 63 11.60 15.09 -8.75
N PRO A 64 10.26 14.91 -8.67
CA PRO A 64 9.42 15.50 -7.63
C PRO A 64 9.80 15.16 -6.18
N ASN A 65 10.42 14.01 -5.96
CA ASN A 65 10.79 13.50 -4.63
C ASN A 65 12.32 13.44 -4.43
N GLU A 66 13.08 14.04 -5.35
CA GLU A 66 14.54 14.11 -5.25
C GLU A 66 14.99 15.41 -4.58
N HIS A 67 16.23 15.43 -4.11
CA HIS A 67 16.85 16.64 -3.55
C HIS A 67 16.98 17.78 -4.56
N VAL A 68 16.83 17.50 -5.87
CA VAL A 68 16.91 18.49 -6.94
C VAL A 68 15.84 18.22 -8.01
N ASP A 69 15.14 19.28 -8.43
CA ASP A 69 14.19 19.21 -9.54
C ASP A 69 14.92 19.08 -10.89
N VAL A 70 14.26 18.49 -11.90
CA VAL A 70 14.82 18.30 -13.24
C VAL A 70 15.34 19.62 -13.84
N VAL A 71 14.61 20.71 -13.72
CA VAL A 71 15.01 21.99 -14.33
C VAL A 71 16.33 22.50 -13.75
N GLU A 72 16.50 22.37 -12.44
CA GLU A 72 17.73 22.77 -11.76
C GLU A 72 18.87 21.79 -12.07
N ALA A 73 18.57 20.50 -12.07
CA ALA A 73 19.54 19.46 -12.35
C ALA A 73 20.13 19.57 -13.76
N LEU A 74 19.39 20.06 -14.75
CA LEU A 74 19.89 20.24 -16.13
C LEU A 74 21.04 21.26 -16.25
N LYS A 75 21.22 22.16 -15.28
CA LYS A 75 22.33 23.13 -15.31
C LYS A 75 23.68 22.40 -15.25
N GLY A 76 24.52 22.65 -16.26
CA GLY A 76 25.84 22.02 -16.39
C GLY A 76 25.81 20.51 -16.68
N ALA A 77 24.64 19.95 -17.00
CA ALA A 77 24.54 18.56 -17.41
C ALA A 77 24.99 18.37 -18.86
N THR A 78 25.54 17.20 -19.16
CA THR A 78 25.86 16.76 -20.53
C THR A 78 24.67 16.01 -21.14
N VAL A 79 24.01 15.18 -20.33
CA VAL A 79 22.92 14.31 -20.79
C VAL A 79 21.77 14.29 -19.80
N TYR A 80 20.55 14.26 -20.32
CA TYR A 80 19.33 13.92 -19.62
C TYR A 80 18.87 12.53 -20.07
N ALA A 81 18.66 11.63 -19.12
CA ALA A 81 18.31 10.25 -19.37
C ALA A 81 16.99 9.89 -18.68
N HIS A 82 16.13 9.16 -19.39
CA HIS A 82 14.85 8.66 -18.90
C HIS A 82 14.70 7.18 -19.27
N GLY A 83 14.55 6.34 -18.26
CA GLY A 83 14.40 4.89 -18.41
C GLY A 83 12.96 4.42 -18.66
N GLY A 84 12.72 3.14 -18.41
CA GLY A 84 11.38 2.56 -18.39
C GLY A 84 10.48 3.15 -17.30
N GLY A 85 9.17 2.98 -17.48
CA GLY A 85 8.17 3.50 -16.56
C GLY A 85 6.81 2.83 -16.72
N PRO A 86 5.78 3.34 -16.03
CA PRO A 86 4.43 2.80 -16.10
C PRO A 86 3.80 3.11 -17.47
N SER A 87 2.48 3.34 -17.55
CA SER A 87 1.87 3.72 -18.82
C SER A 87 2.39 5.06 -19.35
N TRP A 88 2.48 5.16 -20.69
CA TRP A 88 2.93 6.38 -21.36
C TRP A 88 2.15 7.63 -20.96
N SER A 89 0.82 7.51 -20.81
CA SER A 89 -0.04 8.63 -20.48
C SER A 89 0.30 9.24 -19.11
N LYS A 90 0.59 8.40 -18.12
CA LYS A 90 0.96 8.80 -16.76
C LYS A 90 2.35 9.44 -16.72
N ALA A 91 3.29 8.86 -17.46
CA ALA A 91 4.62 9.40 -17.56
C ALA A 91 4.63 10.77 -18.24
N TYR A 92 3.94 10.93 -19.38
CA TYR A 92 3.88 12.23 -20.05
C TYR A 92 3.23 13.29 -19.17
N ARG A 93 2.10 13.01 -18.50
CA ARG A 93 1.46 13.99 -17.62
C ARG A 93 2.37 14.46 -16.49
N SER A 94 3.06 13.53 -15.84
CA SER A 94 3.95 13.84 -14.71
C SER A 94 5.23 14.58 -15.12
N THR A 95 5.69 14.42 -16.37
CA THR A 95 6.88 15.09 -16.88
C THR A 95 6.61 16.24 -17.86
N LYS A 96 5.36 16.48 -18.26
CA LYS A 96 4.97 17.55 -19.19
C LYS A 96 5.48 18.92 -18.74
N LYS A 97 5.50 19.17 -17.43
CA LYS A 97 6.04 20.42 -16.86
C LYS A 97 7.54 20.64 -17.18
N TYR A 98 8.30 19.57 -17.44
CA TYR A 98 9.71 19.62 -17.80
C TYR A 98 9.96 19.71 -19.31
N GLU A 99 8.94 19.51 -20.15
CA GLU A 99 9.04 19.45 -21.61
C GLU A 99 9.88 20.60 -22.19
N LYS A 100 9.52 21.85 -21.84
CA LYS A 100 10.22 23.04 -22.36
C LYS A 100 11.68 23.09 -21.92
N ALA A 101 11.97 22.71 -20.68
CA ALA A 101 13.32 22.71 -20.13
C ALA A 101 14.19 21.64 -20.82
N ILE A 102 13.66 20.43 -20.99
CA ILE A 102 14.36 19.33 -21.68
C ILE A 102 14.60 19.70 -23.15
N ARG A 103 13.58 20.21 -23.85
CA ARG A 103 13.74 20.65 -25.25
C ARG A 103 14.79 21.75 -25.38
N SER A 104 14.75 22.75 -24.51
CA SER A 104 15.72 23.85 -24.52
C SER A 104 17.14 23.36 -24.18
N PHE A 105 17.26 22.42 -23.24
CA PHE A 105 18.53 21.80 -22.90
C PHE A 105 19.16 21.08 -24.09
N VAL A 106 18.39 20.25 -24.80
CA VAL A 106 18.88 19.53 -25.98
C VAL A 106 19.18 20.49 -27.12
N ASP A 107 18.30 21.47 -27.37
CA ASP A 107 18.51 22.49 -28.42
C ASP A 107 19.82 23.27 -28.22
N ASN A 108 20.22 23.50 -26.98
CA ASN A 108 21.45 24.21 -26.61
C ASN A 108 22.72 23.34 -26.51
N GLY A 109 22.64 22.06 -26.87
CA GLY A 109 23.80 21.17 -26.97
C GLY A 109 23.86 20.07 -25.92
N GLY A 110 22.89 19.98 -25.01
CA GLY A 110 22.69 18.81 -24.18
C GLY A 110 22.18 17.61 -24.98
N HIS A 111 22.26 16.41 -24.40
CA HIS A 111 21.83 15.19 -25.06
C HIS A 111 20.63 14.55 -24.35
N TYR A 112 19.77 13.85 -25.08
CA TYR A 112 18.65 13.06 -24.55
C TYR A 112 18.90 11.57 -24.75
N LEU A 113 18.74 10.79 -23.70
CA LEU A 113 18.74 9.32 -23.73
C LEU A 113 17.38 8.80 -23.26
N GLY A 114 16.63 8.16 -24.16
CA GLY A 114 15.35 7.53 -23.85
C GLY A 114 15.42 6.02 -24.02
N VAL A 115 15.10 5.28 -22.96
CA VAL A 115 14.97 3.82 -23.00
C VAL A 115 13.51 3.43 -22.77
N CYS A 116 12.96 2.54 -23.60
CA CYS A 116 11.59 2.04 -23.49
C CYS A 116 10.57 3.20 -23.37
N LEU A 117 10.00 3.44 -22.18
CA LEU A 117 9.10 4.57 -21.95
C LEU A 117 9.75 5.93 -22.23
N GLY A 118 11.00 6.11 -21.83
CA GLY A 118 11.77 7.31 -22.17
C GLY A 118 11.87 7.52 -23.68
N ALA A 119 11.88 6.47 -24.49
CA ALA A 119 11.83 6.60 -25.94
C ALA A 119 10.45 7.03 -26.45
N TYR A 120 9.34 6.50 -25.91
CA TYR A 120 8.00 7.01 -26.25
C TYR A 120 7.84 8.50 -25.92
N LEU A 121 8.37 8.94 -24.77
CA LEU A 121 8.28 10.34 -24.33
C LEU A 121 8.97 11.33 -25.27
N ALA A 122 9.90 10.91 -26.13
CA ALA A 122 10.54 11.81 -27.09
C ALA A 122 9.64 12.17 -28.29
N GLY A 123 8.53 11.44 -28.49
CA GLY A 123 7.67 11.54 -29.66
C GLY A 123 7.00 12.92 -29.88
N PRO A 124 6.47 13.17 -31.10
CA PRO A 124 5.88 14.46 -31.47
C PRO A 124 4.45 14.69 -30.96
N THR A 125 3.69 13.62 -30.70
CA THR A 125 2.30 13.70 -30.23
C THR A 125 2.30 13.42 -28.74
N ASN A 126 1.94 14.42 -27.92
CA ASN A 126 1.90 14.27 -26.45
C ASN A 126 3.23 13.72 -25.88
N GLY A 127 4.35 14.16 -26.43
CA GLY A 127 5.70 13.88 -25.95
C GLY A 127 6.53 15.16 -26.02
N TYR A 128 7.84 15.05 -25.82
CA TYR A 128 8.75 16.19 -25.82
C TYR A 128 9.02 16.77 -27.19
N GLY A 129 8.53 16.18 -28.28
CA GLY A 129 8.74 16.70 -29.63
C GLY A 129 10.21 16.82 -29.99
N LEU A 130 11.01 15.81 -29.61
CA LEU A 130 12.45 15.74 -29.82
C LEU A 130 12.84 15.04 -31.13
N LEU A 131 11.87 14.49 -31.87
CA LEU A 131 12.10 13.71 -33.07
C LEU A 131 12.04 14.54 -34.36
N PRO A 132 12.78 14.15 -35.42
CA PRO A 132 12.67 14.78 -36.73
C PRO A 132 11.24 14.72 -37.28
N LYS A 133 10.89 15.67 -38.15
CA LYS A 133 9.56 15.72 -38.78
C LYS A 133 9.28 14.42 -39.56
N GLY A 134 8.15 13.78 -39.25
CA GLY A 134 7.74 12.52 -39.88
C GLY A 134 8.19 11.26 -39.13
N VAL A 135 9.06 11.40 -38.14
CA VAL A 135 9.48 10.31 -37.25
C VAL A 135 8.53 10.22 -36.06
N ARG A 136 8.08 9.01 -35.73
CA ARG A 136 7.21 8.74 -34.59
C ARG A 136 7.64 7.46 -33.88
N THR A 137 7.17 7.31 -32.65
CA THR A 137 7.33 6.08 -31.86
C THR A 137 6.00 5.34 -31.79
N ASP A 138 6.08 4.02 -31.84
CA ASP A 138 4.93 3.11 -31.78
C ASP A 138 5.33 1.83 -31.04
N ARG A 139 4.39 0.91 -30.80
CA ARG A 139 4.66 -0.31 -30.02
C ARG A 139 5.18 -1.44 -30.89
N GLU A 140 6.35 -1.99 -30.55
CA GLU A 140 6.95 -3.11 -31.29
C GLU A 140 6.03 -4.34 -31.28
N ILE A 141 5.36 -4.61 -30.17
CA ILE A 141 4.52 -5.79 -30.00
C ILE A 141 3.26 -5.78 -30.88
N GLU A 142 2.90 -4.63 -31.44
CA GLU A 142 1.76 -4.45 -32.35
C GLU A 142 2.19 -4.45 -33.84
N GLN A 143 3.50 -4.52 -34.11
CA GLN A 143 4.00 -4.50 -35.48
C GLN A 143 3.87 -5.87 -36.17
N LYS A 144 3.69 -5.81 -37.49
CA LYS A 144 3.58 -7.01 -38.30
C LYS A 144 4.91 -7.76 -38.34
N GLY A 145 4.92 -9.01 -37.90
CA GLY A 145 6.11 -9.87 -37.94
C GLY A 145 7.03 -9.73 -36.72
N THR A 146 6.56 -9.09 -35.65
CA THR A 146 7.29 -8.99 -34.38
C THR A 146 7.61 -10.36 -33.78
N GLN A 147 8.74 -10.46 -33.06
CA GLN A 147 9.14 -11.66 -32.33
C GLN A 147 8.30 -11.88 -31.06
N VAL A 148 7.87 -10.78 -30.42
CA VAL A 148 7.19 -10.79 -29.13
C VAL A 148 5.87 -10.04 -29.28
N SER A 149 4.75 -10.67 -28.92
CA SER A 149 3.40 -10.11 -29.10
C SER A 149 2.70 -9.76 -27.78
N GLY A 150 3.41 -9.82 -26.66
CA GLY A 150 2.90 -9.52 -25.31
C GLY A 150 3.80 -8.56 -24.54
N GLU A 151 3.27 -8.02 -23.46
CA GLU A 151 3.95 -7.03 -22.58
C GLU A 151 4.80 -7.69 -21.49
N ASP A 152 4.79 -9.03 -21.40
CA ASP A 152 5.51 -9.77 -20.37
C ASP A 152 7.03 -9.60 -20.47
N ASP A 153 7.69 -9.65 -19.31
CA ASP A 153 9.15 -9.63 -19.18
C ASP A 153 9.77 -10.79 -19.97
N THR A 154 10.57 -10.46 -20.99
CA THR A 154 11.18 -11.45 -21.87
C THR A 154 12.49 -10.95 -22.47
N VAL A 155 13.02 -11.69 -23.45
CA VAL A 155 14.17 -11.30 -24.24
C VAL A 155 13.80 -11.20 -25.72
N ILE A 156 14.39 -10.22 -26.41
CA ILE A 156 14.20 -9.99 -27.85
C ILE A 156 15.54 -9.94 -28.58
N GLN A 157 15.55 -10.33 -29.85
CA GLN A 157 16.76 -10.26 -30.69
C GLN A 157 16.86 -8.93 -31.42
N VAL A 158 18.04 -8.33 -31.37
CA VAL A 158 18.39 -7.13 -32.15
C VAL A 158 19.64 -7.33 -32.99
N ASP A 159 19.64 -6.72 -34.17
CA ASP A 159 20.82 -6.50 -35.00
C ASP A 159 21.36 -5.11 -34.67
N TRP A 160 22.61 -5.01 -34.21
CA TRP A 160 23.22 -3.77 -33.72
C TRP A 160 24.42 -3.36 -34.56
N THR A 161 24.47 -2.08 -34.95
CA THR A 161 25.59 -1.44 -35.61
C THR A 161 26.33 -0.53 -34.61
N PHE A 162 27.44 -1.04 -34.10
CA PHE A 162 28.32 -0.31 -33.19
C PHE A 162 28.88 0.93 -33.86
N ALA A 163 29.19 1.96 -33.07
CA ALA A 163 29.72 3.22 -33.58
C ALA A 163 31.13 3.08 -34.18
N ASN A 164 31.82 1.96 -33.93
CA ASN A 164 33.07 1.57 -34.59
C ASN A 164 32.90 0.73 -35.86
N GLY A 165 31.64 0.43 -36.23
CA GLY A 165 31.28 -0.14 -37.55
C GLY A 165 31.17 -1.64 -37.53
N ARG A 166 31.40 -2.26 -36.37
CA ARG A 166 31.05 -3.65 -36.12
C ARG A 166 29.54 -3.81 -36.19
N ASN A 167 29.09 -4.82 -36.92
CA ASN A 167 27.69 -5.26 -36.94
C ASN A 167 27.59 -6.60 -36.24
N ASP A 168 26.77 -6.66 -35.20
CA ASP A 168 26.41 -7.91 -34.54
C ASP A 168 24.94 -8.19 -34.86
N SER A 169 24.62 -9.43 -35.23
CA SER A 169 23.24 -9.84 -35.51
C SER A 169 22.71 -10.73 -34.39
N LYS A 170 21.39 -10.68 -34.17
CA LYS A 170 20.64 -11.55 -33.27
C LYS A 170 21.10 -11.52 -31.80
N ARG A 171 21.59 -10.37 -31.33
CA ARG A 171 21.99 -10.13 -29.94
C ARG A 171 20.75 -10.10 -29.05
N TRP A 172 20.82 -10.75 -27.89
CA TRP A 172 19.69 -10.84 -26.96
C TRP A 172 19.71 -9.69 -25.95
N LEU A 173 18.60 -8.94 -25.88
CA LEU A 173 18.37 -7.88 -24.89
C LEU A 173 17.08 -8.15 -24.11
N TYR A 174 17.01 -7.63 -22.88
CA TYR A 174 15.80 -7.64 -22.08
C TYR A 174 14.71 -6.76 -22.74
N PHE A 175 13.46 -7.20 -22.68
CA PHE A 175 12.33 -6.57 -23.35
C PHE A 175 11.05 -6.65 -22.49
N GLN A 176 10.39 -5.51 -22.32
CA GLN A 176 9.13 -5.35 -21.59
C GLN A 176 8.34 -4.23 -22.30
N ASP A 177 7.67 -4.58 -23.41
CA ASP A 177 7.03 -3.63 -24.33
C ASP A 177 7.97 -2.51 -24.85
N GLY A 178 8.74 -2.82 -25.91
CA GLY A 178 9.69 -1.88 -26.49
C GLY A 178 9.10 -0.98 -27.58
N VAL A 179 9.73 0.19 -27.73
CA VAL A 179 9.43 1.15 -28.80
C VAL A 179 9.93 0.64 -30.15
N VAL A 180 9.13 0.81 -31.20
CA VAL A 180 9.61 0.89 -32.59
C VAL A 180 9.65 2.36 -33.04
N ILE A 181 10.72 2.72 -33.76
CA ILE A 181 10.88 4.08 -34.32
C ILE A 181 10.52 4.06 -35.80
N GLN A 182 9.39 4.64 -36.15
CA GLN A 182 8.88 4.66 -37.53
C GLN A 182 9.23 5.97 -38.24
N GLY A 183 9.41 5.90 -39.56
CA GLY A 183 9.66 7.08 -40.40
C GLY A 183 11.13 7.49 -40.53
N LEU A 184 12.07 6.70 -39.98
CA LEU A 184 13.51 6.86 -40.24
C LEU A 184 13.92 6.09 -41.49
N ASP A 185 14.43 6.82 -42.48
CA ASP A 185 15.01 6.29 -43.72
C ASP A 185 16.47 6.76 -43.91
N GLU A 186 17.11 6.34 -44.99
CA GLU A 186 18.50 6.73 -45.30
C GLU A 186 18.70 8.24 -45.52
N LYS A 187 17.61 9.00 -45.72
CA LYS A 187 17.63 10.46 -45.90
C LYS A 187 17.41 11.21 -44.60
N SER A 188 16.98 10.52 -43.56
CA SER A 188 16.72 11.09 -42.25
C SER A 188 18.04 11.43 -41.55
N PRO A 189 18.20 12.64 -41.00
CA PRO A 189 19.43 13.00 -40.33
C PRO A 189 19.63 12.15 -39.06
N GLY A 190 20.79 11.52 -38.93
CA GLY A 190 21.13 10.65 -37.80
C GLY A 190 21.65 9.28 -38.24
N ARG A 191 21.59 8.30 -37.32
CA ARG A 191 21.91 6.89 -37.61
C ARG A 191 20.95 5.94 -36.92
N ILE A 192 20.70 4.81 -37.56
CA ILE A 192 20.01 3.66 -36.96
C ILE A 192 21.09 2.81 -36.29
N ALA A 193 20.99 2.65 -34.97
CA ALA A 193 21.95 1.89 -34.19
C ALA A 193 21.52 0.42 -34.01
N GLY A 194 20.22 0.16 -34.03
CA GLY A 194 19.68 -1.19 -33.85
C GLY A 194 18.38 -1.44 -34.60
N ARG A 195 18.19 -2.66 -35.06
CA ARG A 195 16.95 -3.17 -35.65
C ARG A 195 16.49 -4.43 -34.92
N TYR A 196 15.19 -4.61 -34.76
CA TYR A 196 14.63 -5.88 -34.31
C TYR A 196 14.93 -6.95 -35.37
N SER A 197 15.59 -8.04 -34.99
CA SER A 197 16.14 -9.01 -35.96
C SER A 197 15.04 -9.75 -36.76
N HIS A 198 13.80 -9.76 -36.28
CA HIS A 198 12.73 -10.59 -36.85
C HIS A 198 11.96 -9.89 -37.99
N ASN A 199 11.62 -8.61 -37.79
CA ASN A 199 10.88 -7.77 -38.75
C ASN A 199 11.75 -6.68 -39.40
N GLY A 200 12.96 -6.42 -38.89
CA GLY A 200 13.85 -5.38 -39.38
C GLY A 200 13.45 -3.97 -38.95
N ASP A 201 12.46 -3.85 -38.07
CA ASP A 201 11.96 -2.58 -37.54
C ASP A 201 13.02 -1.87 -36.69
N VAL A 202 12.98 -0.54 -36.64
CA VAL A 202 14.03 0.25 -35.96
C VAL A 202 13.85 0.18 -34.45
N ALA A 203 14.77 -0.51 -33.78
CA ALA A 203 14.79 -0.67 -32.33
C ALA A 203 15.59 0.42 -31.63
N ALA A 204 16.59 1.03 -32.30
CA ALA A 204 17.37 2.12 -31.74
C ALA A 204 17.84 3.13 -32.79
N SER A 205 17.81 4.41 -32.43
CA SER A 205 18.23 5.51 -33.31
C SER A 205 18.96 6.61 -32.53
N ILE A 206 19.79 7.36 -33.25
CA ILE A 206 20.50 8.53 -32.75
C ILE A 206 20.29 9.64 -33.77
N THR A 207 19.53 10.67 -33.41
CA THR A 207 19.11 11.76 -34.31
C THR A 207 19.49 13.13 -33.74
N PRO A 208 19.79 14.13 -34.58
CA PRO A 208 20.12 15.46 -34.10
C PRO A 208 18.86 16.25 -33.72
N TYR A 209 18.97 17.09 -32.68
CA TYR A 209 17.94 18.07 -32.31
C TYR A 209 18.62 19.36 -31.83
N GLY A 210 18.44 20.46 -32.58
CA GLY A 210 19.17 21.69 -32.36
C GLY A 210 20.69 21.46 -32.40
N LYS A 211 21.41 21.84 -31.34
CA LYS A 211 22.86 21.58 -31.19
C LYS A 211 23.17 20.24 -30.52
N GLY A 212 22.16 19.57 -29.97
CA GLY A 212 22.24 18.32 -29.21
C GLY A 212 21.87 17.08 -30.03
N TRP A 213 21.78 15.94 -29.32
CA TRP A 213 21.44 14.65 -29.92
C TRP A 213 20.43 13.89 -29.06
N VAL A 214 19.59 13.11 -29.72
CA VAL A 214 18.49 12.33 -29.15
C VAL A 214 18.74 10.87 -29.49
N GLY A 215 19.12 10.08 -28.49
CA GLY A 215 19.26 8.63 -28.56
C GLY A 215 18.02 7.94 -28.01
N LEU A 216 17.40 7.10 -28.81
CA LEU A 216 16.27 6.27 -28.41
C LEU A 216 16.60 4.78 -28.57
N VAL A 217 16.21 3.96 -27.60
CA VAL A 217 16.29 2.49 -27.68
C VAL A 217 15.02 1.87 -27.08
N GLY A 218 14.42 0.93 -27.79
CA GLY A 218 13.21 0.23 -27.38
C GLY A 218 13.47 -0.83 -26.30
N PRO A 219 14.37 -1.80 -26.52
CA PRO A 219 14.79 -2.77 -25.50
C PRO A 219 15.58 -2.14 -24.35
N HIS A 220 15.91 -2.95 -23.33
CA HIS A 220 16.63 -2.51 -22.14
C HIS A 220 18.11 -2.96 -22.11
N PRO A 221 19.04 -2.22 -22.75
CA PRO A 221 20.47 -2.51 -22.65
C PRO A 221 21.08 -2.17 -21.27
N GLU A 222 20.32 -1.51 -20.39
CA GLU A 222 20.66 -1.22 -19.00
C GLU A 222 20.29 -2.36 -18.03
N ALA A 223 19.52 -3.36 -18.46
CA ALA A 223 19.07 -4.44 -17.59
C ALA A 223 20.25 -5.29 -17.05
N ASP A 224 20.39 -5.33 -15.72
CA ASP A 224 21.41 -6.09 -15.01
C ASP A 224 20.90 -7.49 -14.58
N ASN A 225 21.72 -8.27 -13.86
CA ASN A 225 21.33 -9.61 -13.38
C ASN A 225 20.01 -9.61 -12.59
N THR A 226 19.72 -8.54 -11.85
CA THR A 226 18.53 -8.49 -11.00
C THR A 226 17.25 -8.51 -11.82
N TRP A 227 17.25 -7.94 -13.03
CA TRP A 227 16.08 -7.93 -13.92
C TRP A 227 15.75 -9.34 -14.43
N TYR A 228 16.78 -10.07 -14.87
CA TYR A 228 16.62 -11.43 -15.38
C TYR A 228 16.25 -12.41 -14.26
N ASP A 229 16.87 -12.29 -13.09
CA ASP A 229 16.55 -13.11 -11.92
C ASP A 229 15.11 -12.87 -11.43
N ASN A 230 14.66 -11.61 -11.42
CA ASN A 230 13.30 -11.25 -10.98
C ASN A 230 12.20 -11.74 -11.93
N ALA A 231 12.47 -11.75 -13.24
CA ALA A 231 11.53 -12.23 -14.25
C ALA A 231 11.62 -13.75 -14.48
N GLU A 232 12.54 -14.45 -13.79
CA GLU A 232 12.81 -15.88 -13.97
C GLU A 232 13.17 -16.24 -15.43
N ILE A 233 13.73 -15.29 -16.18
CA ILE A 233 14.17 -15.47 -17.58
C ILE A 233 15.69 -15.49 -17.67
N LYS A 234 16.24 -16.18 -18.66
CA LYS A 234 17.69 -16.23 -18.91
C LYS A 234 18.02 -15.53 -20.22
N ASN A 235 19.03 -14.66 -20.20
CA ASN A 235 19.65 -14.20 -21.43
C ASN A 235 20.48 -15.34 -22.05
N PRO A 236 20.18 -15.82 -23.26
CA PRO A 236 20.92 -16.92 -23.89
C PRO A 236 22.42 -16.62 -24.10
N GLU A 237 22.82 -15.35 -24.17
CA GLU A 237 24.22 -14.93 -24.37
C GLU A 237 24.93 -14.49 -23.07
N GLY A 238 24.23 -14.55 -21.94
CA GLY A 238 24.64 -13.87 -20.71
C GLY A 238 24.48 -12.34 -20.81
N ILE A 239 24.58 -11.66 -19.67
CA ILE A 239 24.39 -10.20 -19.60
C ILE A 239 25.67 -9.48 -20.04
N LYS A 240 25.52 -8.58 -21.02
CA LYS A 240 26.60 -7.79 -21.59
C LYS A 240 26.14 -6.34 -21.75
N PHE A 241 26.91 -5.41 -21.20
CA PHE A 241 26.63 -3.97 -21.29
C PHE A 241 27.23 -3.31 -22.54
N ASP A 242 27.83 -4.08 -23.46
CA ASP A 242 28.54 -3.52 -24.62
C ASP A 242 27.63 -2.71 -25.56
N ILE A 243 26.39 -3.16 -25.76
CA ILE A 243 25.38 -2.40 -26.52
C ILE A 243 24.96 -1.13 -25.78
N GLY A 244 24.75 -1.20 -24.47
CA GLY A 244 24.36 -0.03 -23.67
C GLY A 244 25.47 1.03 -23.61
N HIS A 245 26.72 0.60 -23.44
CA HIS A 245 27.87 1.48 -23.48
C HIS A 245 28.05 2.11 -24.87
N ASP A 246 27.94 1.34 -25.95
CA ASP A 246 27.99 1.89 -27.32
C ASP A 246 26.88 2.92 -27.56
N PHE A 247 25.66 2.64 -27.09
CA PHE A 247 24.52 3.53 -27.23
C PHE A 247 24.76 4.87 -26.51
N VAL A 248 25.18 4.84 -25.24
CA VAL A 248 25.51 6.04 -24.46
C VAL A 248 26.61 6.85 -25.15
N GLU A 249 27.71 6.20 -25.52
CA GLU A 249 28.86 6.86 -26.11
C GLU A 249 28.55 7.47 -27.48
N ALA A 250 27.77 6.77 -28.30
CA ALA A 250 27.41 7.27 -29.61
C ALA A 250 26.50 8.51 -29.57
N VAL A 251 25.68 8.65 -28.52
CA VAL A 251 24.81 9.81 -28.34
C VAL A 251 25.62 11.03 -27.89
N VAL A 252 26.60 10.83 -26.99
CA VAL A 252 27.35 11.94 -26.38
C VAL A 252 28.55 12.37 -27.20
N ASN A 253 29.27 11.42 -27.83
CA ASN A 253 30.54 11.70 -28.52
C ASN A 253 30.42 11.90 -30.04
N LYS A 254 29.20 12.00 -30.59
CA LYS A 254 28.93 12.36 -31.99
C LYS A 254 29.74 11.52 -33.00
N LEU A 255 29.85 10.20 -32.79
CA LEU A 255 30.64 9.36 -33.68
C LEU A 255 30.02 9.41 -35.11
N PRO A 256 30.78 9.83 -36.13
CA PRO A 256 30.22 10.21 -37.43
C PRO A 256 29.62 9.01 -38.18
N SER A 257 28.61 9.30 -39.02
CA SER A 257 28.05 8.39 -40.02
C SER A 257 29.15 7.91 -40.99
N TYR A 258 29.23 6.59 -41.21
CA TYR A 258 30.21 5.92 -42.08
C TYR A 258 30.27 6.47 -43.52
N PRO A 259 31.49 6.75 -44.03
CA PRO A 259 31.84 6.49 -45.42
C PRO A 259 32.65 5.17 -45.54
N LYS A 260 32.53 4.53 -46.71
CA LYS A 260 33.11 3.23 -47.06
C LYS A 260 34.65 3.18 -47.00
N ARG A 261 35.15 2.01 -46.52
CA ARG A 261 36.45 1.32 -46.80
C ARG A 261 37.77 1.97 -46.34
N LEU A 262 38.49 1.32 -45.38
CA LEU A 262 39.76 0.55 -45.59
C LEU A 262 40.51 0.22 -44.25
N GLN A 263 40.84 -1.08 -44.13
CA GLN A 263 42.05 -1.75 -43.58
C GLN A 263 42.63 -1.52 -42.15
N LYS A 264 42.72 -2.67 -41.42
CA LYS A 264 43.83 -3.28 -40.63
C LYS A 264 44.70 -2.40 -39.69
N HIS A 265 44.74 -2.72 -38.39
CA HIS A 265 45.86 -3.41 -37.69
C HIS A 265 45.65 -3.55 -36.15
N SER A 266 46.43 -4.49 -35.58
CA SER A 266 46.50 -5.17 -34.26
C SER A 266 46.49 -4.38 -32.91
N PRO A 267 46.39 -5.09 -31.75
CA PRO A 267 45.96 -4.57 -30.45
C PRO A 267 47.11 -4.22 -29.49
N PHE A 268 46.81 -3.42 -28.46
CA PHE A 268 47.64 -3.30 -27.25
C PHE A 268 46.80 -3.51 -25.99
N LEU A 269 47.18 -4.54 -25.21
CA LEU A 269 46.77 -4.74 -23.83
C LEU A 269 47.42 -3.67 -22.93
N ILE A 270 46.66 -3.15 -21.97
CA ILE A 270 47.22 -2.51 -20.77
C ILE A 270 46.60 -3.18 -19.55
N THR A 271 47.48 -3.69 -18.68
CA THR A 271 47.18 -4.31 -17.39
C THR A 271 47.05 -3.25 -16.30
N THR A 272 46.04 -3.36 -15.43
CA THR A 272 45.83 -2.50 -14.25
C THR A 272 46.38 -3.17 -12.97
N PRO A 273 47.06 -2.44 -12.06
CA PRO A 273 47.70 -3.06 -10.90
C PRO A 273 46.73 -3.28 -9.71
N ALA A 274 46.91 -4.41 -9.03
CA ALA A 274 46.04 -5.01 -8.02
C ALA A 274 45.87 -4.24 -6.68
N TYR A 275 46.38 -3.01 -6.55
CA TYR A 275 46.38 -2.27 -5.28
C TYR A 275 45.10 -1.45 -4.99
N LEU A 276 44.28 -1.13 -6.01
CA LEU A 276 43.02 -0.39 -5.85
C LEU A 276 41.83 -1.27 -5.40
N ILE A 277 41.92 -2.59 -5.57
CA ILE A 277 40.83 -3.54 -5.28
C ILE A 277 40.67 -3.75 -3.76
N GLY A 278 41.74 -3.62 -2.97
CA GLY A 278 41.71 -3.82 -1.51
C GLY A 278 41.00 -2.71 -0.73
N TYR A 279 41.12 -1.46 -1.18
CA TYR A 279 40.55 -0.28 -0.49
C TYR A 279 39.07 -0.07 -0.84
N GLN A 280 38.66 -0.35 -2.08
CA GLN A 280 37.24 -0.31 -2.48
C GLN A 280 36.42 -1.47 -1.89
N ARG A 281 37.00 -2.66 -1.75
CA ARG A 281 36.33 -3.79 -1.07
C ARG A 281 36.10 -3.53 0.42
N SER A 282 37.00 -2.83 1.09
CA SER A 282 36.87 -2.52 2.53
C SER A 282 35.84 -1.42 2.81
N LEU A 283 35.75 -0.38 1.96
CA LEU A 283 34.67 0.61 2.02
C LEU A 283 33.30 0.03 1.63
N ALA A 284 33.22 -0.79 0.58
CA ALA A 284 31.98 -1.46 0.19
C ALA A 284 31.51 -2.47 1.24
N LEU A 285 32.42 -3.21 1.89
CA LEU A 285 32.06 -4.06 3.04
C LEU A 285 31.61 -3.24 4.25
N ALA A 286 32.20 -2.07 4.51
CA ALA A 286 31.78 -1.20 5.61
C ALA A 286 30.39 -0.61 5.36
N MET A 287 30.11 -0.13 4.14
CA MET A 287 28.80 0.38 3.74
C MET A 287 27.73 -0.72 3.66
N MET A 288 28.05 -1.91 3.12
CA MET A 288 27.16 -3.07 3.16
C MET A 288 26.91 -3.53 4.60
N ARG A 289 27.91 -3.51 5.48
CA ARG A 289 27.71 -3.79 6.91
C ARG A 289 26.82 -2.76 7.56
N GLN A 290 26.93 -1.48 7.21
CA GLN A 290 26.12 -0.40 7.77
C GLN A 290 24.68 -0.41 7.23
N PHE A 291 24.48 -0.70 5.94
CA PHE A 291 23.15 -0.94 5.35
C PHE A 291 22.52 -2.23 5.88
N ALA A 292 23.28 -3.32 6.00
CA ALA A 292 22.82 -4.54 6.65
C ALA A 292 22.53 -4.28 8.13
N LEU A 293 23.29 -3.42 8.83
CA LEU A 293 22.99 -3.05 10.21
C LEU A 293 21.69 -2.25 10.30
N VAL A 294 21.48 -1.25 9.44
CA VAL A 294 20.25 -0.43 9.42
C VAL A 294 19.03 -1.26 8.99
N PHE A 295 19.18 -2.15 7.99
CA PHE A 295 18.16 -3.09 7.58
C PHE A 295 17.86 -4.13 8.66
N CYS A 296 18.89 -4.71 9.29
CA CYS A 296 18.71 -5.59 10.45
C CYS A 296 18.08 -4.86 11.62
N LEU A 297 18.43 -3.59 11.88
CA LEU A 297 17.83 -2.79 12.94
C LEU A 297 16.37 -2.45 12.63
N ALA A 298 16.02 -2.16 11.37
CA ALA A 298 14.63 -1.94 10.94
C ALA A 298 13.81 -3.24 10.99
N VAL A 299 14.36 -4.37 10.54
CA VAL A 299 13.71 -5.69 10.65
C VAL A 299 13.58 -6.10 12.11
N VAL A 300 14.57 -5.83 12.96
CA VAL A 300 14.53 -6.08 14.41
C VAL A 300 13.50 -5.18 15.09
N ALA A 301 13.42 -3.88 14.72
CA ALA A 301 12.42 -2.95 15.23
C ALA A 301 10.99 -3.37 14.85
N LEU A 302 10.78 -3.78 13.60
CA LEU A 302 9.48 -4.25 13.10
C LEU A 302 9.12 -5.67 13.58
N SER A 303 10.09 -6.43 14.11
CA SER A 303 9.88 -7.75 14.69
C SER A 303 9.80 -7.71 16.23
N GLN A 304 9.77 -6.52 16.83
CA GLN A 304 9.62 -6.40 18.27
C GLN A 304 8.25 -6.88 18.74
N ASP A 305 8.24 -7.34 19.97
CA ASP A 305 7.00 -7.64 20.68
C ASP A 305 6.20 -6.32 20.85
N PRO A 306 4.97 -6.23 20.33
CA PRO A 306 4.14 -5.04 20.55
C PRO A 306 3.79 -4.84 22.03
N GLY A 307 3.92 -5.88 22.86
CA GLY A 307 3.59 -5.83 24.27
C GLY A 307 2.09 -5.71 24.51
N LEU A 308 1.74 -5.11 25.64
CA LEU A 308 0.35 -4.84 26.01
C LEU A 308 -0.04 -3.40 25.67
N PRO A 309 -1.33 -3.16 25.38
CA PRO A 309 -1.85 -1.81 25.21
C PRO A 309 -1.63 -0.93 26.45
N LYS A 310 -1.36 0.37 26.25
CA LYS A 310 -1.27 1.40 27.32
C LYS A 310 -2.60 1.57 28.08
N ASP A 311 -2.60 1.95 29.35
CA ASP A 311 -3.86 1.98 30.13
C ASP A 311 -4.81 3.14 29.76
N ASP A 312 -4.28 4.22 29.18
CA ASP A 312 -4.94 5.51 28.99
C ASP A 312 -5.04 5.94 27.50
N PRO A 313 -5.68 5.16 26.62
CA PRO A 313 -5.80 5.55 25.22
C PRO A 313 -6.63 6.84 25.05
N THR A 314 -6.48 7.50 23.90
CA THR A 314 -7.41 8.55 23.49
C THR A 314 -8.84 8.00 23.39
N VAL A 315 -9.82 8.84 23.77
CA VAL A 315 -11.24 8.49 23.75
C VAL A 315 -11.88 9.02 22.47
N SER A 316 -12.46 8.14 21.66
CA SER A 316 -13.14 8.50 20.42
C SER A 316 -14.54 9.06 20.66
N TYR A 317 -15.10 9.71 19.64
CA TYR A 317 -16.51 10.14 19.66
C TYR A 317 -17.47 8.97 19.86
N TRP A 318 -17.13 7.79 19.33
CA TRP A 318 -17.97 6.59 19.41
C TRP A 318 -18.15 6.07 20.83
N GLN A 319 -17.19 6.31 21.71
CA GLN A 319 -17.17 5.79 23.07
C GLN A 319 -17.93 6.69 24.05
N LEU A 320 -18.60 7.74 23.56
CA LEU A 320 -19.29 8.72 24.39
C LEU A 320 -20.81 8.60 24.31
N PRO A 321 -21.52 8.49 25.45
CA PRO A 321 -21.01 7.99 26.74
C PRO A 321 -20.58 6.50 26.65
N PRO A 322 -19.78 5.96 27.58
CA PRO A 322 -19.55 4.52 27.62
C PRO A 322 -20.86 3.75 27.87
N ASN A 323 -20.95 2.50 27.43
CA ASN A 323 -22.11 1.66 27.79
C ASN A 323 -21.98 1.21 29.25
N GLU A 324 -22.88 1.68 30.12
CA GLU A 324 -22.80 1.50 31.58
C GLU A 324 -22.85 0.03 32.05
N HIS A 325 -23.42 -0.87 31.25
CA HIS A 325 -23.56 -2.28 31.62
C HIS A 325 -22.34 -3.13 31.26
N VAL A 326 -21.54 -2.70 30.27
CA VAL A 326 -20.47 -3.55 29.71
C VAL A 326 -19.09 -2.89 29.64
N ALA A 327 -19.00 -1.55 29.58
CA ALA A 327 -17.72 -0.87 29.37
C ALA A 327 -16.69 -1.25 30.45
N ASP A 328 -17.12 -1.27 31.71
CA ASP A 328 -16.32 -1.60 32.89
C ASP A 328 -16.77 -2.92 33.54
N HIS A 329 -17.49 -3.78 32.80
CA HIS A 329 -18.03 -5.02 33.35
C HIS A 329 -16.92 -5.99 33.77
N LYS A 330 -17.05 -6.50 34.99
CA LYS A 330 -16.07 -7.37 35.63
C LYS A 330 -16.79 -8.35 36.54
N SER A 331 -16.53 -9.64 36.35
CA SER A 331 -17.01 -10.70 37.23
C SER A 331 -16.34 -10.55 38.61
N PRO A 332 -16.98 -10.90 39.75
CA PRO A 332 -16.32 -10.87 41.06
C PRO A 332 -15.06 -11.75 41.13
N HIS A 333 -15.14 -12.93 40.50
CA HIS A 333 -14.05 -13.89 40.39
C HIS A 333 -13.96 -14.38 38.94
N LEU A 334 -12.73 -14.65 38.48
CA LEU A 334 -12.54 -15.31 37.18
C LEU A 334 -12.97 -16.78 37.27
N PRO A 335 -13.54 -17.36 36.20
CA PRO A 335 -13.83 -18.79 36.17
C PRO A 335 -12.52 -19.59 36.19
N GLU A 336 -12.46 -20.67 36.98
CA GLU A 336 -11.26 -21.50 37.07
C GLU A 336 -10.95 -22.25 35.77
N GLN A 337 -12.01 -22.74 35.10
CA GLN A 337 -11.91 -23.53 33.87
C GLN A 337 -13.00 -23.17 32.87
N VAL A 338 -12.65 -23.04 31.60
CA VAL A 338 -13.60 -22.75 30.50
C VAL A 338 -13.22 -23.51 29.23
N ASP A 339 -14.19 -23.71 28.33
CA ASP A 339 -13.93 -24.36 27.05
C ASP A 339 -13.16 -23.43 26.10
N VAL A 340 -13.49 -22.14 26.10
CA VAL A 340 -12.84 -21.15 25.24
C VAL A 340 -12.51 -19.88 26.03
N VAL A 341 -11.26 -19.44 25.95
CA VAL A 341 -10.89 -18.06 26.31
C VAL A 341 -10.75 -17.23 25.04
N ILE A 342 -11.41 -16.07 25.00
CA ILE A 342 -11.27 -15.07 23.94
C ILE A 342 -10.52 -13.87 24.51
N ILE A 343 -9.41 -13.50 23.87
CA ILE A 343 -8.61 -12.34 24.26
C ILE A 343 -8.92 -11.21 23.28
N GLY A 344 -9.51 -10.13 23.81
CA GLY A 344 -9.95 -8.95 23.06
C GLY A 344 -11.45 -8.91 22.82
N SER A 345 -12.07 -7.80 23.23
CA SER A 345 -13.54 -7.58 23.17
C SER A 345 -14.01 -6.78 21.94
N GLY A 346 -13.13 -6.59 20.96
CA GLY A 346 -13.49 -5.94 19.69
C GLY A 346 -14.51 -6.75 18.87
N ILE A 347 -14.81 -6.25 17.67
CA ILE A 347 -15.80 -6.87 16.77
C ILE A 347 -15.49 -8.34 16.45
N THR A 348 -14.21 -8.71 16.32
CA THR A 348 -13.78 -10.09 16.07
C THR A 348 -14.10 -11.00 17.26
N GLY A 349 -13.67 -10.63 18.47
CA GLY A 349 -13.89 -11.45 19.66
C GLY A 349 -15.37 -11.58 19.99
N THR A 350 -16.12 -10.50 19.81
CA THR A 350 -17.58 -10.48 19.95
C THR A 350 -18.25 -11.38 18.91
N SER A 351 -17.84 -11.32 17.64
CA SER A 351 -18.35 -12.23 16.60
C SER A 351 -18.06 -13.70 16.93
N VAL A 352 -16.86 -14.00 17.44
CA VAL A 352 -16.51 -15.37 17.86
C VAL A 352 -17.41 -15.84 19.00
N ALA A 353 -17.53 -15.06 20.08
CA ALA A 353 -18.41 -15.39 21.20
C ALA A 353 -19.86 -15.59 20.73
N TRP A 354 -20.37 -14.66 19.92
CA TRP A 354 -21.72 -14.69 19.37
C TRP A 354 -22.01 -15.98 18.60
N HIS A 355 -21.15 -16.34 17.66
CA HIS A 355 -21.37 -17.51 16.80
C HIS A 355 -21.10 -18.83 17.53
N LEU A 356 -20.15 -18.89 18.47
CA LEU A 356 -19.92 -20.07 19.29
C LEU A 356 -21.12 -20.35 20.20
N LEU A 357 -21.60 -19.34 20.94
CA LEU A 357 -22.70 -19.48 21.90
C LEU A 357 -24.03 -19.79 21.20
N LYS A 358 -24.27 -19.26 20.00
CA LYS A 358 -25.50 -19.53 19.24
C LYS A 358 -25.51 -20.87 18.51
N ASN A 359 -24.37 -21.31 17.97
CA ASN A 359 -24.34 -22.44 17.04
C ASN A 359 -23.76 -23.74 17.61
N SER A 360 -23.21 -23.71 18.83
CA SER A 360 -22.74 -24.93 19.46
C SER A 360 -23.91 -25.87 19.77
N THR A 361 -23.73 -27.16 19.47
CA THR A 361 -24.72 -28.21 19.77
C THR A 361 -24.75 -28.59 21.26
N SER A 362 -23.70 -28.23 22.00
CA SER A 362 -23.59 -28.40 23.45
C SER A 362 -23.22 -27.06 24.11
N PRO A 363 -23.72 -26.74 25.32
CA PRO A 363 -23.36 -25.50 26.00
C PRO A 363 -21.84 -25.35 26.18
N LEU A 364 -21.27 -24.25 25.69
CA LEU A 364 -19.85 -23.91 25.87
C LEU A 364 -19.69 -22.87 26.98
N ARG A 365 -18.68 -23.06 27.82
CA ARG A 365 -18.20 -22.05 28.77
C ARG A 365 -17.18 -21.17 28.06
N VAL A 366 -17.49 -19.88 27.95
CA VAL A 366 -16.69 -18.92 27.21
C VAL A 366 -16.34 -17.75 28.12
N ALA A 367 -15.04 -17.47 28.29
CA ALA A 367 -14.57 -16.27 28.99
C ALA A 367 -13.92 -15.30 28.01
N MET A 368 -14.32 -14.04 28.06
CA MET A 368 -13.72 -12.97 27.27
C MET A 368 -12.93 -12.02 28.18
N LEU A 369 -11.66 -11.82 27.86
CA LEU A 369 -10.75 -10.97 28.62
C LEU A 369 -10.35 -9.75 27.80
N GLU A 370 -10.49 -8.56 28.38
CA GLU A 370 -10.15 -7.28 27.76
C GLU A 370 -9.18 -6.50 28.64
N ALA A 371 -8.10 -5.99 28.03
CA ALA A 371 -7.06 -5.27 28.76
C ALA A 371 -7.54 -3.92 29.29
N ARG A 372 -8.46 -3.27 28.57
CA ARG A 372 -9.01 -1.94 28.87
C ARG A 372 -10.52 -2.03 29.08
N GLN A 373 -11.29 -0.99 28.72
CA GLN A 373 -12.75 -1.06 28.62
C GLN A 373 -13.19 -1.87 27.40
N ALA A 374 -14.39 -2.45 27.49
CA ALA A 374 -14.98 -3.23 26.40
C ALA A 374 -15.01 -2.43 25.09
N CYS A 375 -14.59 -3.05 23.99
CA CYS A 375 -14.54 -2.46 22.65
C CYS A 375 -13.72 -1.15 22.55
N SER A 376 -12.79 -0.88 23.47
CA SER A 376 -12.06 0.40 23.48
C SER A 376 -10.92 0.51 22.46
N GLY A 377 -10.57 -0.59 21.78
CA GLY A 377 -9.50 -0.64 20.76
C GLY A 377 -9.94 -0.18 19.37
N ALA A 378 -9.33 -0.77 18.33
CA ALA A 378 -9.53 -0.40 16.92
C ALA A 378 -11.01 -0.30 16.50
N THR A 379 -11.86 -1.24 16.92
CA THR A 379 -13.29 -1.24 16.59
C THR A 379 -14.00 0.02 17.08
N GLY A 380 -13.75 0.44 18.32
CA GLY A 380 -14.36 1.64 18.89
C GLY A 380 -13.79 2.95 18.37
N ARG A 381 -12.87 2.93 17.40
CA ARG A 381 -12.11 4.12 16.96
C ARG A 381 -12.00 4.29 15.44
N ASN A 382 -12.62 3.43 14.65
CA ASN A 382 -12.58 3.49 13.19
C ASN A 382 -13.62 4.48 12.60
N GLY A 383 -13.80 4.47 11.28
CA GLY A 383 -14.76 5.33 10.58
C GLY A 383 -16.23 4.90 10.60
N GLY A 384 -16.57 3.70 11.09
CA GLY A 384 -17.94 3.17 11.14
C GLY A 384 -18.54 2.78 9.77
N HIS A 385 -17.80 2.91 8.67
CA HIS A 385 -18.26 2.52 7.34
C HIS A 385 -18.07 1.02 7.10
N ILE A 386 -19.06 0.39 6.45
CA ILE A 386 -19.02 -0.99 5.94
C ILE A 386 -19.05 -0.85 4.42
N ARG A 387 -17.90 -0.48 3.85
CA ARG A 387 -17.83 -0.03 2.46
C ARG A 387 -16.55 -0.57 1.79
N PRO A 388 -16.61 -1.79 1.25
CA PRO A 388 -15.55 -2.24 0.37
C PRO A 388 -15.51 -1.41 -0.91
N ALA A 389 -14.40 -1.49 -1.64
CA ALA A 389 -14.25 -1.05 -3.03
C ALA A 389 -14.07 -2.30 -3.94
N PRO A 390 -15.14 -3.07 -4.22
CA PRO A 390 -15.05 -4.39 -4.85
C PRO A 390 -14.33 -4.41 -6.20
N TYR A 391 -14.42 -3.32 -6.98
CA TYR A 391 -13.79 -3.24 -8.29
C TYR A 391 -12.27 -3.13 -8.18
N GLU A 392 -11.78 -2.30 -7.26
CA GLU A 392 -10.36 -2.15 -6.95
C GLU A 392 -9.81 -3.43 -6.34
N GLU A 393 -10.51 -3.98 -5.36
CA GLU A 393 -10.11 -5.18 -4.61
C GLU A 393 -10.01 -6.41 -5.51
N TYR A 394 -11.02 -6.64 -6.36
CA TYR A 394 -10.99 -7.76 -7.28
C TYR A 394 -9.83 -7.65 -8.26
N ALA A 395 -9.60 -6.45 -8.81
CA ALA A 395 -8.50 -6.19 -9.72
C ALA A 395 -7.13 -6.42 -9.07
N GLN A 396 -6.94 -6.00 -7.82
CA GLN A 396 -5.69 -6.22 -7.08
C GLN A 396 -5.51 -7.68 -6.64
N ALA A 397 -6.59 -8.37 -6.25
CA ALA A 397 -6.53 -9.74 -5.78
C ALA A 397 -6.22 -10.72 -6.92
N LYS A 398 -6.74 -10.49 -8.13
CA LYS A 398 -6.49 -11.36 -9.30
C LYS A 398 -5.06 -11.29 -9.85
N GLU A 399 -4.30 -10.26 -9.50
CA GLU A 399 -2.86 -10.19 -9.81
C GLU A 399 -2.05 -11.25 -9.05
N ILE A 400 -2.59 -11.76 -7.94
CA ILE A 400 -1.88 -12.66 -7.01
C ILE A 400 -2.52 -14.04 -6.98
N PHE A 401 -3.85 -14.10 -7.08
CA PHE A 401 -4.62 -15.32 -6.88
C PHE A 401 -5.43 -15.68 -8.12
N SER A 402 -5.90 -16.92 -8.13
CA SER A 402 -6.90 -17.33 -9.11
C SER A 402 -8.13 -16.42 -9.04
N ASN A 403 -8.82 -16.23 -10.18
CA ASN A 403 -10.05 -15.45 -10.24
C ASN A 403 -11.10 -15.93 -9.22
N ARG A 404 -11.16 -17.25 -8.94
CA ARG A 404 -12.08 -17.82 -7.94
C ARG A 404 -11.79 -17.30 -6.54
N GLU A 405 -10.52 -17.28 -6.14
CA GLU A 405 -10.12 -16.80 -4.81
C GLU A 405 -10.28 -15.28 -4.71
N ALA A 406 -9.91 -14.53 -5.75
CA ALA A 406 -10.16 -13.09 -5.84
C ALA A 406 -11.66 -12.76 -5.71
N ALA A 407 -12.53 -13.54 -6.38
CA ALA A 407 -13.97 -13.39 -6.27
C ALA A 407 -14.50 -13.74 -4.87
N LYS A 408 -13.96 -14.78 -4.20
CA LYS A 408 -14.30 -15.10 -2.81
C LYS A 408 -13.98 -13.96 -1.85
N ILE A 409 -12.76 -13.39 -1.94
CA ILE A 409 -12.33 -12.25 -1.12
C ILE A 409 -13.30 -11.07 -1.31
N THR A 410 -13.53 -10.70 -2.57
CA THR A 410 -14.41 -9.58 -2.94
C THR A 410 -15.85 -9.78 -2.45
N THR A 411 -16.38 -10.99 -2.65
CA THR A 411 -17.75 -11.34 -2.24
C THR A 411 -17.89 -11.34 -0.72
N LEU A 412 -16.90 -11.87 0.01
CA LEU A 412 -16.89 -11.87 1.47
C LEU A 412 -16.95 -10.45 2.02
N ARG A 413 -16.22 -9.49 1.42
CA ARG A 413 -16.24 -8.10 1.89
C ARG A 413 -17.59 -7.43 1.67
N VAL A 414 -18.22 -7.63 0.51
CA VAL A 414 -19.59 -7.13 0.26
C VAL A 414 -20.62 -7.76 1.19
N ALA A 415 -20.49 -9.07 1.48
CA ALA A 415 -21.40 -9.79 2.38
C ALA A 415 -21.41 -9.25 3.82
N HIS A 416 -20.44 -8.42 4.23
CA HIS A 416 -20.46 -7.77 5.54
C HIS A 416 -21.60 -6.76 5.70
N VAL A 417 -22.05 -6.16 4.59
CA VAL A 417 -23.19 -5.22 4.59
C VAL A 417 -24.42 -5.92 5.18
N GLU A 418 -24.82 -7.04 4.59
CA GLU A 418 -25.97 -7.82 5.06
C GLU A 418 -25.72 -8.44 6.44
N ALA A 419 -24.51 -8.98 6.66
CA ALA A 419 -24.20 -9.69 7.90
C ALA A 419 -24.25 -8.78 9.14
N LEU A 420 -23.74 -7.56 9.05
CA LEU A 420 -23.74 -6.61 10.17
C LEU A 420 -25.10 -5.96 10.37
N ILE A 421 -25.84 -5.66 9.30
CA ILE A 421 -27.22 -5.16 9.42
C ILE A 421 -28.11 -6.22 10.08
N SER A 422 -28.00 -7.48 9.64
CA SER A 422 -28.78 -8.59 10.21
C SER A 422 -28.42 -8.83 11.67
N ALA A 423 -27.12 -8.85 12.00
CA ALA A 423 -26.67 -9.01 13.39
C ALA A 423 -27.16 -7.87 14.30
N ALA A 424 -27.18 -6.63 13.81
CA ALA A 424 -27.72 -5.50 14.55
C ALA A 424 -29.25 -5.61 14.76
N ALA A 425 -29.98 -6.14 13.77
CA ALA A 425 -31.42 -6.37 13.85
C ALA A 425 -31.81 -7.49 14.85
N GLU A 426 -30.86 -8.37 15.20
CA GLU A 426 -31.06 -9.39 16.24
C GLU A 426 -30.86 -8.85 17.67
N LEU A 427 -30.37 -7.62 17.84
CA LEU A 427 -30.21 -7.03 19.15
C LEU A 427 -31.58 -6.64 19.75
N PRO A 428 -31.68 -6.58 21.11
CA PRO A 428 -32.81 -5.95 21.77
C PRO A 428 -33.02 -4.50 21.27
N GLU A 429 -34.24 -3.98 21.44
CA GLU A 429 -34.68 -2.70 20.84
C GLU A 429 -33.71 -1.54 21.12
N ASP A 430 -33.23 -1.41 22.36
CA ASP A 430 -32.26 -0.38 22.74
C ASP A 430 -30.94 -0.52 21.97
N GLY A 431 -30.44 -1.75 21.82
CA GLY A 431 -29.23 -2.07 21.06
C GLY A 431 -29.38 -1.88 19.56
N TYR A 432 -30.50 -2.31 18.98
CA TYR A 432 -30.83 -2.07 17.58
C TYR A 432 -30.85 -0.58 17.25
N LEU A 433 -31.56 0.21 18.07
CA LEU A 433 -31.66 1.66 17.91
C LEU A 433 -30.33 2.40 18.15
N ALA A 434 -29.48 1.88 19.05
CA ALA A 434 -28.18 2.48 19.36
C ALA A 434 -27.09 2.12 18.35
N ALA A 435 -27.17 0.94 17.70
CA ALA A 435 -26.20 0.51 16.71
C ALA A 435 -26.26 1.35 15.43
N GLU A 436 -27.41 1.92 15.09
CA GLU A 436 -27.61 2.75 13.88
C GLU A 436 -27.11 2.08 12.59
N ALA A 437 -27.19 0.74 12.55
CA ALA A 437 -26.80 -0.07 11.39
C ALA A 437 -27.76 0.16 10.23
N ARG A 438 -27.24 0.51 9.06
CA ARG A 438 -28.06 0.88 7.89
C ARG A 438 -27.27 0.85 6.60
N VAL A 439 -27.96 0.70 5.48
CA VAL A 439 -27.39 0.95 4.15
C VAL A 439 -27.19 2.46 3.93
N VAL A 440 -26.17 2.83 3.15
CA VAL A 440 -25.83 4.24 2.86
C VAL A 440 -25.51 4.42 1.38
N ASP A 441 -25.67 5.64 0.89
CA ASP A 441 -25.17 6.02 -0.43
C ASP A 441 -23.63 5.97 -0.42
N SER A 442 -23.03 5.17 -1.30
CA SER A 442 -21.58 5.05 -1.43
C SER A 442 -21.07 5.90 -2.58
N ILE A 443 -20.16 6.83 -2.30
CA ILE A 443 -19.49 7.65 -3.31
C ILE A 443 -17.98 7.39 -3.27
N ASP A 444 -17.47 6.78 -4.33
CA ASP A 444 -16.05 6.68 -4.59
C ASP A 444 -15.71 7.83 -5.55
N ALA A 445 -15.07 8.87 -5.04
CA ALA A 445 -14.80 10.09 -5.80
C ALA A 445 -13.34 10.21 -6.18
N PHE A 446 -13.11 10.55 -7.45
CA PHE A 446 -11.79 10.70 -8.05
C PHE A 446 -11.62 12.15 -8.47
N PHE A 447 -10.44 12.71 -8.15
CA PHE A 447 -10.11 14.12 -8.40
C PHE A 447 -9.03 14.31 -9.46
N ASP A 448 -8.53 13.22 -10.04
CA ASP A 448 -7.65 13.24 -11.21
C ASP A 448 -8.07 12.20 -12.26
N ASP A 449 -7.73 12.48 -13.52
CA ASP A 449 -8.12 11.67 -14.67
C ASP A 449 -7.47 10.27 -14.68
N ASP A 450 -6.35 10.06 -13.98
CA ASP A 450 -5.57 8.82 -14.01
C ASP A 450 -6.21 7.78 -13.11
N GLN A 451 -6.45 8.17 -11.86
CA GLN A 451 -7.20 7.37 -10.91
C GLN A 451 -8.61 7.10 -11.44
N TRP A 452 -9.24 8.10 -12.07
CA TRP A 452 -10.54 7.91 -12.69
C TRP A 452 -10.54 6.89 -13.84
N SER A 453 -9.54 6.97 -14.72
CA SER A 453 -9.42 6.02 -15.83
C SER A 453 -9.15 4.61 -15.34
N SER A 454 -8.26 4.45 -14.35
CA SER A 454 -7.97 3.16 -13.72
C SER A 454 -9.21 2.56 -13.05
N ALA A 455 -9.93 3.35 -12.27
CA ALA A 455 -11.16 2.91 -11.60
C ALA A 455 -12.24 2.44 -12.60
N LYS A 456 -12.35 3.11 -13.76
CA LYS A 456 -13.26 2.67 -14.83
C LYS A 456 -12.90 1.31 -15.39
N GLU A 457 -11.63 1.04 -15.61
CA GLU A 457 -11.13 -0.24 -16.13
C GLU A 457 -11.35 -1.37 -15.12
N GLN A 458 -10.98 -1.14 -13.86
CA GLN A 458 -11.22 -2.06 -12.75
C GLN A 458 -12.73 -2.38 -12.62
N LEU A 459 -13.59 -1.35 -12.75
CA LEU A 459 -15.04 -1.54 -12.74
C LEU A 459 -15.53 -2.36 -13.94
N GLN A 460 -15.00 -2.17 -15.14
CA GLN A 460 -15.35 -3.03 -16.28
C GLN A 460 -14.92 -4.48 -16.05
N THR A 461 -13.74 -4.68 -15.48
CA THR A 461 -13.23 -6.01 -15.12
C THR A 461 -14.15 -6.70 -14.13
N LEU A 462 -14.56 -6.02 -13.05
CA LEU A 462 -15.53 -6.57 -12.10
C LEU A 462 -16.87 -6.91 -12.76
N LYS A 463 -17.40 -6.03 -13.62
CA LYS A 463 -18.66 -6.28 -14.35
C LYS A 463 -18.60 -7.51 -15.24
N ARG A 464 -17.45 -7.74 -15.89
CA ARG A 464 -17.25 -8.88 -16.77
C ARG A 464 -17.06 -10.19 -16.01
N GLU A 465 -16.26 -10.17 -14.95
CA GLU A 465 -15.76 -11.41 -14.32
C GLU A 465 -16.50 -11.78 -13.03
N VAL A 466 -17.12 -10.80 -12.36
CA VAL A 466 -17.98 -11.01 -11.18
C VAL A 466 -19.32 -10.27 -11.38
N PRO A 467 -20.10 -10.64 -12.42
CA PRO A 467 -21.31 -9.89 -12.82
C PRO A 467 -22.35 -9.78 -11.71
N GLY A 468 -22.39 -10.74 -10.79
CA GLY A 468 -23.28 -10.72 -9.62
C GLY A 468 -23.05 -9.52 -8.69
N LEU A 469 -21.81 -9.00 -8.62
CA LEU A 469 -21.47 -7.77 -7.88
C LEU A 469 -21.41 -6.57 -8.81
N GLY A 470 -20.80 -6.72 -9.99
CA GLY A 470 -20.58 -5.62 -10.92
C GLY A 470 -21.88 -4.93 -11.38
N LYS A 471 -23.02 -5.65 -11.39
CA LYS A 471 -24.33 -5.10 -11.76
C LYS A 471 -24.81 -3.96 -10.85
N TYR A 472 -24.38 -3.89 -9.60
CA TYR A 472 -24.82 -2.86 -8.65
C TYR A 472 -24.14 -1.51 -8.89
N PHE A 473 -22.99 -1.49 -9.57
CA PHE A 473 -22.19 -0.29 -9.73
C PHE A 473 -22.60 0.56 -10.93
N LYS A 474 -22.80 1.84 -10.67
CA LYS A 474 -22.99 2.93 -11.63
C LYS A 474 -21.80 3.88 -11.57
N LYS A 475 -21.57 4.61 -12.66
CA LYS A 475 -20.51 5.61 -12.78
C LYS A 475 -21.06 6.91 -13.36
N PHE A 476 -20.55 8.04 -12.89
CA PHE A 476 -20.92 9.38 -13.38
C PHE A 476 -19.66 10.23 -13.53
N GLU A 477 -19.67 11.19 -14.46
CA GLU A 477 -18.50 12.01 -14.81
C GLU A 477 -18.86 13.50 -14.89
N GLY A 478 -17.85 14.36 -14.75
CA GLY A 478 -17.94 15.80 -14.92
C GLY A 478 -19.02 16.44 -14.04
N GLN A 479 -19.76 17.41 -14.60
CA GLN A 479 -20.76 18.16 -13.84
C GLN A 479 -21.83 17.27 -13.20
N LYS A 480 -22.19 16.14 -13.84
CA LYS A 480 -23.15 15.20 -13.27
C LYS A 480 -22.60 14.53 -12.02
N ALA A 481 -21.33 14.14 -12.03
CA ALA A 481 -20.67 13.59 -10.84
C ALA A 481 -20.68 14.59 -9.69
N GLN A 482 -20.30 15.85 -9.96
CA GLN A 482 -20.25 16.93 -8.98
C GLN A 482 -21.63 17.27 -8.40
N ASN A 483 -22.66 17.36 -9.25
CA ASN A 483 -24.03 17.63 -8.79
C ASN A 483 -24.59 16.49 -7.92
N ILE A 484 -24.24 15.24 -8.23
CA ILE A 484 -24.66 14.09 -7.43
C ILE A 484 -23.96 14.08 -6.08
N SER A 485 -22.64 14.23 -6.07
CA SER A 485 -21.80 14.05 -4.88
C SER A 485 -21.71 15.28 -3.98
N LEU A 486 -21.96 16.47 -4.54
CA LEU A 486 -21.62 17.79 -3.99
C LEU A 486 -20.12 17.98 -3.73
N LEU A 487 -19.27 17.21 -4.40
CA LEU A 487 -17.83 17.32 -4.33
C LEU A 487 -17.33 18.21 -5.46
N VAL A 488 -16.66 19.31 -5.10
CA VAL A 488 -16.06 20.21 -6.08
C VAL A 488 -14.86 19.53 -6.75
N GLU A 489 -14.64 19.82 -8.03
CA GLU A 489 -13.51 19.31 -8.82
C GLU A 489 -13.46 17.79 -9.02
N ALA A 490 -14.44 17.02 -8.52
CA ALA A 490 -14.50 15.59 -8.82
C ALA A 490 -14.64 15.39 -10.33
N VAL A 491 -13.71 14.63 -10.92
CA VAL A 491 -13.73 14.30 -12.36
C VAL A 491 -14.70 13.17 -12.66
N GLY A 492 -14.87 12.25 -11.70
CA GLY A 492 -15.79 11.13 -11.78
C GLY A 492 -16.09 10.50 -10.44
N ILE A 493 -17.22 9.79 -10.37
CA ILE A 493 -17.63 9.02 -9.21
C ILE A 493 -18.09 7.61 -9.61
N ILE A 494 -17.81 6.64 -8.75
CA ILE A 494 -18.42 5.30 -8.74
C ILE A 494 -19.34 5.19 -7.53
N THR A 495 -20.47 4.50 -7.70
CA THR A 495 -21.48 4.29 -6.66
C THR A 495 -22.19 2.97 -6.90
N GLY A 496 -22.63 2.27 -5.85
CA GLY A 496 -23.41 1.03 -6.01
C GLY A 496 -24.39 0.71 -4.89
N ALA A 497 -24.87 1.72 -4.17
CA ALA A 497 -25.89 1.58 -3.14
C ALA A 497 -27.26 1.12 -3.70
N PRO A 498 -28.11 0.47 -2.88
CA PRO A 498 -27.92 0.12 -1.45
C PRO A 498 -27.15 -1.18 -1.18
N GLU A 499 -26.85 -2.00 -2.18
CA GLU A 499 -26.39 -3.38 -1.96
C GLU A 499 -24.91 -3.52 -1.56
N ILE A 500 -24.10 -2.49 -1.77
CA ILE A 500 -22.62 -2.59 -1.60
C ILE A 500 -22.05 -1.78 -0.44
N ALA A 501 -22.86 -1.00 0.27
CA ALA A 501 -22.37 -0.17 1.38
C ALA A 501 -23.38 0.03 2.50
N ALA A 502 -22.84 0.02 3.72
CA ALA A 502 -23.54 0.33 4.95
C ALA A 502 -22.68 1.17 5.89
N ALA A 503 -23.29 1.60 6.99
CA ALA A 503 -22.62 2.23 8.11
C ALA A 503 -23.25 1.77 9.41
N ILE A 504 -22.47 1.83 10.49
CA ILE A 504 -22.89 1.41 11.83
C ILE A 504 -22.15 2.24 12.87
N TRP A 505 -22.71 2.39 14.06
CA TRP A 505 -22.01 2.85 15.24
C TRP A 505 -21.26 1.65 15.86
N PRO A 506 -19.97 1.46 15.59
CA PRO A 506 -19.30 0.19 15.86
C PRO A 506 -19.21 -0.13 17.36
N TYR A 507 -18.94 0.90 18.19
CA TYR A 507 -18.88 0.75 19.64
C TYR A 507 -20.23 0.31 20.25
N ARG A 508 -21.35 0.93 19.83
CA ARG A 508 -22.69 0.58 20.32
C ARG A 508 -23.11 -0.80 19.88
N PHE A 509 -22.92 -1.12 18.60
CA PHE A 509 -23.21 -2.46 18.09
C PHE A 509 -22.50 -3.54 18.91
N VAL A 510 -21.19 -3.40 19.13
CA VAL A 510 -20.42 -4.39 19.89
C VAL A 510 -20.80 -4.41 21.37
N THR A 511 -20.91 -3.26 22.02
CA THR A 511 -21.24 -3.22 23.46
C THR A 511 -22.63 -3.75 23.76
N HIS A 512 -23.64 -3.46 22.93
CA HIS A 512 -24.97 -4.07 23.06
C HIS A 512 -24.98 -5.55 22.69
N SER A 513 -24.14 -5.98 21.74
CA SER A 513 -23.95 -7.41 21.46
C SER A 513 -23.38 -8.14 22.68
N LEU A 514 -22.35 -7.60 23.32
CA LEU A 514 -21.76 -8.17 24.54
C LEU A 514 -22.76 -8.19 25.69
N LYS A 515 -23.56 -7.11 25.84
CA LYS A 515 -24.63 -7.04 26.84
C LYS A 515 -25.64 -8.17 26.63
N MET A 516 -26.13 -8.32 25.39
CA MET A 516 -27.07 -9.38 25.03
C MET A 516 -26.48 -10.78 25.31
N LEU A 517 -25.18 -10.99 25.05
CA LEU A 517 -24.52 -12.27 25.36
C LEU A 517 -24.46 -12.52 26.87
N LEU A 518 -24.11 -11.52 27.69
CA LEU A 518 -24.11 -11.64 29.15
C LEU A 518 -25.50 -11.93 29.71
N ASP A 519 -26.54 -11.29 29.16
CA ASP A 519 -27.92 -11.47 29.61
C ASP A 519 -28.47 -12.87 29.24
N ASN A 520 -28.12 -13.39 28.06
CA ASN A 520 -28.72 -14.61 27.52
C ASN A 520 -27.94 -15.89 27.81
N TYR A 521 -26.63 -15.79 28.09
CA TYR A 521 -25.76 -16.95 28.26
C TYR A 521 -25.04 -16.92 29.61
N PRO A 522 -25.57 -17.63 30.63
CA PRO A 522 -24.90 -17.77 31.93
C PRO A 522 -23.51 -18.43 31.87
N SER A 523 -23.20 -19.11 30.76
CA SER A 523 -21.90 -19.71 30.48
C SER A 523 -20.91 -18.75 29.82
N PHE A 524 -21.30 -17.50 29.55
CA PHE A 524 -20.46 -16.44 29.03
C PHE A 524 -20.05 -15.48 30.16
N SER A 525 -18.77 -15.10 30.18
CA SER A 525 -18.25 -14.06 31.07
C SER A 525 -17.42 -13.05 30.28
N LEU A 526 -17.48 -11.80 30.71
CA LEU A 526 -16.66 -10.70 30.21
C LEU A 526 -15.90 -10.09 31.39
N ASP A 527 -14.61 -9.86 31.23
CA ASP A 527 -13.80 -9.23 32.26
C ASP A 527 -12.91 -8.17 31.63
N THR A 528 -13.34 -6.91 31.75
CA THR A 528 -12.59 -5.72 31.32
C THR A 528 -11.54 -5.34 32.35
N SER A 529 -10.60 -4.46 31.99
CA SER A 529 -9.43 -4.09 32.81
C SER A 529 -8.75 -5.33 33.40
N THR A 530 -8.61 -6.38 32.58
CA THR A 530 -8.06 -7.69 32.92
C THR A 530 -7.11 -8.11 31.80
N PRO A 531 -5.94 -7.45 31.66
CA PRO A 531 -4.99 -7.76 30.60
C PRO A 531 -4.45 -9.19 30.77
N VAL A 532 -4.53 -9.98 29.71
CA VAL A 532 -3.82 -11.26 29.65
C VAL A 532 -2.34 -10.97 29.51
N GLN A 533 -1.55 -11.42 30.48
CA GLN A 533 -0.11 -11.22 30.50
C GLN A 533 0.62 -12.35 29.77
N HIS A 534 0.16 -13.60 29.97
CA HIS A 534 0.80 -14.78 29.39
C HIS A 534 -0.21 -15.88 29.08
N VAL A 535 0.06 -16.64 28.02
CA VAL A 535 -0.59 -17.92 27.73
C VAL A 535 0.49 -19.00 27.72
N SER A 536 0.34 -20.01 28.57
CA SER A 536 1.29 -21.13 28.71
C SER A 536 0.58 -22.47 28.65
N ILE A 537 1.34 -23.55 28.48
CA ILE A 537 0.81 -24.91 28.61
C ILE A 537 0.79 -25.29 30.10
N SER A 538 -0.37 -25.73 30.58
CA SER A 538 -0.54 -26.28 31.93
C SER A 538 0.18 -27.63 32.03
N GLN A 539 0.98 -27.85 33.08
CA GLN A 539 1.62 -29.15 33.33
C GLN A 539 0.64 -30.07 34.07
N GLY A 540 0.04 -31.01 33.34
CA GLY A 540 -0.85 -32.03 33.89
C GLY A 540 -1.46 -32.90 32.78
N ASP A 541 -0.95 -34.12 32.60
CA ASP A 541 -1.18 -35.00 31.44
C ASP A 541 -2.59 -35.64 31.34
N SER A 542 -3.62 -35.10 31.99
CA SER A 542 -4.92 -35.79 32.08
C SER A 542 -6.19 -34.93 31.97
N THR A 543 -6.09 -33.62 31.73
CA THR A 543 -7.28 -32.77 31.53
C THR A 543 -7.39 -32.27 30.09
N PRO A 544 -8.60 -31.92 29.60
CA PRO A 544 -8.75 -31.26 28.31
C PRO A 544 -8.40 -29.75 28.35
N TYR A 545 -8.11 -29.18 29.52
CA TYR A 545 -7.89 -27.73 29.74
C TYR A 545 -6.39 -27.43 29.87
N ASN A 546 -5.69 -27.47 28.74
CA ASN A 546 -4.22 -27.45 28.71
C ASN A 546 -3.59 -26.06 28.58
N TYR A 547 -4.38 -25.00 28.37
CA TYR A 547 -3.85 -23.64 28.35
C TYR A 547 -4.08 -22.96 29.69
N ASN A 548 -3.02 -22.44 30.29
CA ASN A 548 -3.10 -21.55 31.43
C ASN A 548 -3.00 -20.09 30.92
N VAL A 549 -4.11 -19.35 31.06
CA VAL A 549 -4.20 -17.93 30.71
C VAL A 549 -4.04 -17.10 31.97
N SER A 550 -2.91 -16.42 32.10
CA SER A 550 -2.53 -15.65 33.30
C SER A 550 -2.86 -14.17 33.18
N THR A 551 -3.44 -13.62 34.24
CA THR A 551 -3.84 -12.21 34.36
C THR A 551 -3.48 -11.68 35.76
N PRO A 552 -3.48 -10.35 35.99
CA PRO A 552 -3.33 -9.79 37.34
C PRO A 552 -4.40 -10.23 38.34
N ARG A 553 -5.52 -10.76 37.88
CA ARG A 553 -6.67 -11.18 38.71
C ARG A 553 -6.71 -12.69 38.97
N GLY A 554 -5.71 -13.42 38.50
CA GLY A 554 -5.65 -14.88 38.59
C GLY A 554 -5.48 -15.52 37.22
N HIS A 555 -5.68 -16.84 37.18
CA HIS A 555 -5.51 -17.64 35.98
C HIS A 555 -6.79 -18.38 35.61
N ILE A 556 -6.95 -18.65 34.31
CA ILE A 556 -8.04 -19.45 33.76
C ILE A 556 -7.41 -20.63 33.01
N LEU A 557 -7.85 -21.84 33.30
CA LEU A 557 -7.53 -23.00 32.48
C LEU A 557 -8.51 -23.11 31.31
N ALA A 558 -8.00 -23.20 30.10
CA ALA A 558 -8.78 -23.20 28.87
C ALA A 558 -8.46 -24.41 28.00
N LYS A 559 -9.47 -24.93 27.30
CA LYS A 559 -9.26 -25.93 26.25
C LYS A 559 -8.77 -25.25 24.97
N ASP A 560 -9.48 -24.23 24.51
CA ASP A 560 -9.10 -23.44 23.34
C ASP A 560 -8.85 -21.96 23.71
N VAL A 561 -7.92 -21.31 23.01
CA VAL A 561 -7.61 -19.87 23.17
C VAL A 561 -7.77 -19.16 21.83
N VAL A 562 -8.48 -18.03 21.82
CA VAL A 562 -8.72 -17.20 20.64
C VAL A 562 -8.05 -15.84 20.83
N TYR A 563 -7.11 -15.51 19.94
CA TYR A 563 -6.47 -14.21 19.84
C TYR A 563 -7.25 -13.30 18.89
N ALA A 564 -8.12 -12.47 19.45
CA ALA A 564 -8.91 -11.45 18.73
C ALA A 564 -8.37 -10.03 19.00
N THR A 565 -7.04 -9.93 19.16
CA THR A 565 -6.33 -8.73 19.62
C THR A 565 -5.76 -7.87 18.48
N ASN A 566 -6.09 -8.17 17.23
CA ASN A 566 -5.64 -7.45 16.03
C ASN A 566 -4.11 -7.18 16.04
N SER A 567 -3.68 -5.93 16.13
CA SER A 567 -2.26 -5.48 16.12
C SER A 567 -1.41 -6.08 17.25
N TRP A 568 -2.04 -6.47 18.35
CA TRP A 568 -1.36 -7.00 19.53
C TRP A 568 -1.20 -8.53 19.49
N THR A 569 -1.78 -9.20 18.48
CA THR A 569 -1.67 -10.67 18.33
C THR A 569 -0.22 -11.20 18.32
N PRO A 570 0.77 -10.52 17.73
CA PRO A 570 2.18 -10.94 17.79
C PRO A 570 2.80 -10.98 19.19
N HIS A 571 2.17 -10.35 20.19
CA HIS A 571 2.55 -10.51 21.60
C HIS A 571 2.37 -11.97 22.03
N PHE A 572 1.23 -12.55 21.70
CA PHE A 572 0.87 -13.92 22.06
C PHE A 572 1.35 -14.97 21.04
N VAL A 573 1.48 -14.60 19.76
CA VAL A 573 1.88 -15.49 18.66
C VAL A 573 3.17 -14.96 18.02
N PRO A 574 4.36 -15.27 18.59
CA PRO A 574 5.63 -14.69 18.15
C PRO A 574 5.96 -14.92 16.67
N GLY A 575 5.49 -16.01 16.06
CA GLY A 575 5.66 -16.30 14.63
C GLY A 575 4.97 -15.32 13.69
N LEU A 576 4.12 -14.42 14.20
CA LEU A 576 3.51 -13.32 13.45
C LEU A 576 4.30 -12.00 13.56
N ARG A 577 5.35 -11.92 14.39
CA ARG A 577 6.21 -10.73 14.48
C ARG A 577 6.92 -10.49 13.14
N GLY A 578 6.97 -9.23 12.71
CA GLY A 578 7.47 -8.85 11.37
C GLY A 578 6.56 -9.27 10.21
N ARG A 579 5.39 -9.87 10.48
CA ARG A 579 4.38 -10.25 9.47
C ARG A 579 3.06 -9.51 9.70
N LEU A 580 2.76 -9.24 10.95
CA LEU A 580 1.67 -8.42 11.41
C LEU A 580 2.25 -7.27 12.23
N LEU A 581 1.93 -6.04 11.83
CA LEU A 581 2.42 -4.80 12.44
C LEU A 581 1.25 -3.93 12.89
N GLY A 582 1.46 -3.12 13.92
CA GLY A 582 0.57 -2.02 14.26
C GLY A 582 0.79 -0.82 13.34
N ALA A 583 -0.26 -0.06 13.08
CA ALA A 583 -0.13 1.30 12.58
C ALA A 583 -1.03 2.25 13.34
N ARG A 584 -0.49 3.42 13.71
CA ARG A 584 -1.29 4.47 14.35
C ARG A 584 -2.00 5.31 13.30
N LEU A 585 -3.33 5.27 13.35
CA LEU A 585 -4.24 6.05 12.52
C LEU A 585 -5.01 7.08 13.34
N HIS A 586 -5.66 7.99 12.63
CA HIS A 586 -6.19 9.22 13.19
C HIS A 586 -7.57 9.50 12.58
N MET A 587 -8.45 10.05 13.40
CA MET A 587 -9.85 10.28 13.03
C MET A 587 -10.37 11.56 13.68
N SER A 588 -11.41 12.10 13.08
CA SER A 588 -12.19 13.20 13.64
C SER A 588 -13.70 12.96 13.49
N ALA A 589 -14.46 13.63 14.34
CA ALA A 589 -15.90 13.77 14.23
C ALA A 589 -16.18 15.26 14.06
N GLN A 590 -16.92 15.64 13.03
CA GLN A 590 -17.14 17.04 12.66
C GLN A 590 -18.60 17.29 12.35
N LEU A 591 -19.13 18.44 12.72
CA LEU A 591 -20.40 18.90 12.16
C LEU A 591 -20.23 19.17 10.66
N GLY A 592 -21.18 18.67 9.88
CA GLY A 592 -21.27 19.02 8.47
C GLY A 592 -21.55 20.52 8.25
N GLY A 593 -21.30 20.97 7.03
CA GLY A 593 -21.69 22.30 6.57
C GLY A 593 -23.19 22.52 6.54
N ALA A 594 -23.61 23.78 6.71
CA ALA A 594 -25.00 24.19 6.51
C ALA A 594 -25.49 23.97 5.06
N GLY A 595 -24.58 23.98 4.07
CA GLY A 595 -24.89 23.69 2.67
C GLY A 595 -24.99 22.21 2.32
N LEU A 596 -24.54 21.31 3.21
CA LEU A 596 -24.70 19.86 2.99
C LEU A 596 -26.14 19.43 3.31
N PRO A 597 -26.71 18.46 2.60
CA PRO A 597 -27.96 17.84 3.00
C PRO A 597 -27.84 17.09 4.34
N PRO A 598 -28.91 17.07 5.16
CA PRO A 598 -29.06 16.09 6.22
C PRO A 598 -29.09 14.66 5.70
N ALA A 599 -28.75 13.70 6.56
CA ALA A 599 -28.88 12.28 6.25
C ALA A 599 -30.31 11.96 5.77
N GLY A 600 -30.43 11.16 4.70
CA GLY A 600 -31.71 10.85 4.07
C GLY A 600 -32.34 11.97 3.22
N ARG A 601 -31.69 13.15 3.10
CA ARG A 601 -32.16 14.27 2.26
C ARG A 601 -31.23 14.58 1.09
N TRP A 602 -30.31 13.68 0.77
CA TRP A 602 -29.42 13.85 -0.37
C TRP A 602 -30.19 13.75 -1.69
N PRO A 603 -29.70 14.38 -2.78
CA PRO A 603 -30.32 14.24 -4.09
C PRO A 603 -30.34 12.78 -4.55
N ASP A 604 -31.50 12.29 -4.98
CA ASP A 604 -31.63 10.95 -5.55
C ASP A 604 -30.95 10.89 -6.93
N TYR A 605 -30.12 9.88 -7.12
CA TYR A 605 -29.46 9.58 -8.39
C TYR A 605 -29.54 8.09 -8.76
N THR A 606 -30.13 7.26 -7.90
CA THR A 606 -30.30 5.82 -8.12
C THR A 606 -31.72 5.44 -8.47
N GLY A 607 -32.70 6.34 -8.26
CA GLY A 607 -34.13 6.08 -8.44
C GLY A 607 -34.77 5.32 -7.28
N ASN A 608 -34.00 5.08 -6.20
CA ASN A 608 -34.45 4.38 -5.00
C ASN A 608 -34.75 5.33 -3.83
N GLY A 609 -34.66 6.66 -4.03
CA GLY A 609 -34.67 7.63 -2.94
C GLY A 609 -33.45 7.46 -2.03
N SER A 610 -32.85 8.55 -1.56
CA SER A 610 -31.84 8.42 -0.49
C SER A 610 -32.47 7.73 0.71
N VAL A 611 -31.94 6.56 1.08
CA VAL A 611 -32.34 5.85 2.29
C VAL A 611 -32.05 6.76 3.49
N LEU A 612 -32.78 6.60 4.60
CA LEU A 612 -32.62 7.31 5.88
C LEU A 612 -31.22 7.15 6.55
N GLY A 613 -30.18 6.75 5.81
CA GLY A 613 -28.85 6.45 6.32
C GLY A 613 -27.76 7.48 6.04
N GLY A 614 -28.01 8.49 5.21
CA GLY A 614 -26.95 9.43 4.80
C GLY A 614 -26.00 8.82 3.79
N ARG A 615 -24.78 9.38 3.71
CA ARG A 615 -23.81 9.06 2.66
C ARG A 615 -22.43 8.76 3.23
N ALA A 616 -21.68 7.93 2.52
CA ALA A 616 -20.30 7.56 2.79
C ALA A 616 -19.43 7.90 1.56
N TRP A 617 -18.18 8.29 1.80
CA TRP A 617 -17.26 8.69 0.75
C TRP A 617 -15.90 8.01 0.89
N SER A 618 -15.32 7.54 -0.23
CA SER A 618 -13.87 7.52 -0.44
C SER A 618 -13.52 8.72 -1.29
N LEU A 619 -12.48 9.42 -0.90
CA LEU A 619 -12.00 10.63 -1.54
C LEU A 619 -10.57 10.36 -2.00
N TYR A 620 -10.42 10.00 -3.27
CA TYR A 620 -9.13 9.69 -3.87
C TYR A 620 -8.49 10.97 -4.42
N ARG A 621 -7.71 11.65 -3.56
CA ARG A 621 -7.00 12.89 -3.86
C ARG A 621 -5.67 12.88 -3.13
N ASN A 622 -4.58 12.52 -3.82
CA ASN A 622 -3.25 12.35 -3.21
C ASN A 622 -3.34 11.42 -1.98
N GLY A 623 -3.75 10.17 -2.23
CA GLY A 623 -4.08 9.20 -1.20
C GLY A 623 -5.58 8.99 -1.03
N LEU A 624 -5.94 8.20 0.00
CA LEU A 624 -7.32 7.94 0.36
C LEU A 624 -7.70 8.63 1.67
N ASP A 625 -8.65 9.54 1.56
CA ASP A 625 -9.45 10.00 2.69
C ASP A 625 -10.84 9.36 2.64
N TYR A 626 -11.53 9.33 3.77
CA TYR A 626 -12.89 8.80 3.83
C TYR A 626 -13.75 9.54 4.84
N ALA A 627 -15.05 9.54 4.56
CA ALA A 627 -16.05 10.17 5.41
C ALA A 627 -17.30 9.29 5.51
N VAL A 628 -17.97 9.31 6.67
CA VAL A 628 -19.35 8.81 6.78
C VAL A 628 -20.22 9.79 7.56
N GLN A 629 -21.42 10.06 7.06
CA GLN A 629 -22.39 10.90 7.73
C GLN A 629 -23.24 10.08 8.70
N MET A 630 -23.39 10.57 9.93
CA MET A 630 -24.27 10.00 10.94
C MET A 630 -25.74 10.32 10.66
N PRO A 631 -26.67 9.37 10.92
CA PRO A 631 -28.05 9.49 10.46
C PRO A 631 -28.90 10.47 11.29
N ARG A 632 -28.60 10.62 12.59
CA ARG A 632 -29.39 11.43 13.52
C ARG A 632 -28.79 12.80 13.82
N THR A 633 -27.46 12.86 13.83
CA THR A 633 -26.69 14.05 14.26
C THR A 633 -26.05 14.79 13.09
N ASP A 634 -26.07 14.20 11.89
CA ASP A 634 -25.37 14.69 10.69
C ASP A 634 -23.86 14.90 10.87
N VAL A 635 -23.27 14.40 11.95
CA VAL A 635 -21.84 14.40 12.18
C VAL A 635 -21.16 13.62 11.06
N ILE A 636 -20.13 14.20 10.47
CA ILE A 636 -19.23 13.57 9.53
C ILE A 636 -18.07 12.97 10.34
N MET A 637 -17.98 11.64 10.30
CA MET A 637 -16.83 10.91 10.79
C MET A 637 -15.80 10.89 9.67
N PHE A 638 -14.65 11.51 9.89
CA PHE A 638 -13.66 11.74 8.86
C PHE A 638 -12.30 11.17 9.28
N GLY A 639 -11.76 10.31 8.44
CA GLY A 639 -10.43 9.73 8.57
C GLY A 639 -9.62 10.00 7.32
N GLY A 640 -8.33 10.25 7.50
CA GLY A 640 -7.50 10.74 6.42
C GLY A 640 -6.19 11.32 6.92
N GLY A 641 -5.44 11.94 6.01
CA GLY A 641 -4.17 12.58 6.35
C GLY A 641 -3.09 11.55 6.68
N GLY A 642 -3.01 10.51 5.84
CA GLY A 642 -2.05 9.42 5.96
C GLY A 642 -0.58 9.86 5.86
N VAL A 643 0.26 8.95 5.37
CA VAL A 643 1.74 9.05 5.35
C VAL A 643 2.27 10.39 4.81
N ASP A 644 1.53 11.08 3.94
CA ASP A 644 1.98 12.29 3.26
C ASP A 644 1.75 13.61 4.04
N LEU A 645 0.92 13.63 5.09
CA LEU A 645 0.57 14.85 5.84
C LEU A 645 0.76 14.75 7.38
N GLY A 646 1.26 13.60 7.87
CA GLY A 646 1.46 13.29 9.30
C GLY A 646 2.76 12.55 9.61
N ASP A 647 2.73 11.59 10.55
CA ASP A 647 3.89 10.84 11.08
C ASP A 647 4.64 9.95 10.05
N GLY A 648 4.39 10.10 8.74
CA GLY A 648 5.14 9.38 7.70
C GLY A 648 5.10 7.86 7.86
N MET A 649 6.22 7.20 7.49
CA MET A 649 6.44 5.78 7.77
C MET A 649 6.56 5.50 9.29
N ASP A 650 6.74 6.52 10.12
CA ASP A 650 6.91 6.38 11.58
C ASP A 650 5.60 5.98 12.28
N ALA A 651 4.45 6.08 11.58
CA ALA A 651 3.18 5.53 12.05
C ALA A 651 3.17 3.98 12.07
N ILE A 652 4.02 3.31 11.28
CA ILE A 652 4.10 1.84 11.23
C ILE A 652 5.01 1.34 12.36
N GLY A 653 4.51 0.38 13.12
CA GLY A 653 5.19 -0.09 14.33
C GLY A 653 5.01 0.85 15.53
N GLU A 654 4.20 1.90 15.39
CA GLU A 654 3.75 2.73 16.50
C GLU A 654 2.49 2.12 17.14
N TYR A 655 2.56 1.94 18.45
CA TYR A 655 1.51 1.32 19.27
C TYR A 655 1.04 2.26 20.40
N ASP A 656 1.62 3.46 20.53
CA ASP A 656 1.22 4.49 21.49
C ASP A 656 -0.03 5.25 21.00
N ASP A 657 -1.17 4.84 21.54
CA ASP A 657 -2.48 5.46 21.33
C ASP A 657 -2.98 6.31 22.51
N HIS A 658 -2.13 6.59 23.50
CA HIS A 658 -2.45 7.52 24.60
C HIS A 658 -2.40 8.99 24.12
N LYS A 659 -1.59 9.28 23.10
CA LYS A 659 -1.45 10.65 22.57
C LYS A 659 -2.51 10.98 21.52
N ASN A 660 -3.02 12.20 21.60
CA ASN A 660 -3.79 12.80 20.51
C ASN A 660 -2.94 12.94 19.24
N PRO A 661 -3.57 13.06 18.06
CA PRO A 661 -2.85 13.39 16.84
C PRO A 661 -2.03 14.67 17.01
N ASN A 662 -0.87 14.73 16.37
CA ASN A 662 -0.03 15.92 16.37
C ASN A 662 -0.79 17.14 15.79
N HIS A 663 -0.34 18.36 16.07
CA HIS A 663 -1.08 19.58 15.69
C HIS A 663 -1.27 19.76 14.18
N ILE A 664 -0.33 19.29 13.36
CA ILE A 664 -0.44 19.36 11.88
C ILE A 664 -1.59 18.47 11.43
N LEU A 665 -1.59 17.23 11.90
CA LEU A 665 -2.60 16.25 11.54
C LEU A 665 -3.98 16.58 12.13
N ALA A 666 -4.03 17.10 13.35
CA ALA A 666 -5.28 17.60 13.93
C ALA A 666 -5.86 18.77 13.12
N SER A 667 -5.00 19.67 12.61
CA SER A 667 -5.42 20.78 11.75
C SER A 667 -5.92 20.30 10.39
N TYR A 668 -5.25 19.29 9.81
CA TYR A 668 -5.70 18.64 8.59
C TYR A 668 -7.07 18.00 8.79
N LEU A 669 -7.22 17.13 9.80
CA LEU A 669 -8.46 16.44 10.08
C LEU A 669 -9.62 17.42 10.25
N GLY A 670 -9.44 18.49 11.05
CA GLY A 670 -10.47 19.50 11.28
C GLY A 670 -10.71 20.49 10.12
N GLY A 671 -9.87 20.47 9.07
CA GLY A 671 -9.83 21.51 8.04
C GLY A 671 -9.81 21.01 6.59
N ALA A 672 -9.78 19.70 6.34
CA ALA A 672 -9.64 19.14 4.99
C ALA A 672 -10.95 19.09 4.19
N LEU A 673 -12.11 18.93 4.85
CA LEU A 673 -13.41 18.79 4.18
C LEU A 673 -13.82 19.96 3.25
N PRO A 674 -13.44 21.24 3.50
CA PRO A 674 -13.58 22.31 2.50
C PRO A 674 -12.90 22.03 1.16
N ASN A 675 -11.78 21.30 1.13
CA ASN A 675 -11.07 20.95 -0.11
C ASN A 675 -11.85 19.97 -0.98
N TYR A 676 -12.83 19.28 -0.40
CA TYR A 676 -13.65 18.28 -1.08
C TYR A 676 -15.04 18.83 -1.42
N PHE A 677 -15.71 19.46 -0.46
CA PHE A 677 -17.07 19.96 -0.63
C PHE A 677 -17.12 21.40 -1.18
N GLY A 678 -16.01 22.14 -1.14
CA GLY A 678 -15.97 23.55 -1.52
C GLY A 678 -16.57 24.48 -0.47
N TYR A 679 -16.26 25.77 -0.57
CA TYR A 679 -16.67 26.78 0.41
C TYR A 679 -18.19 26.94 0.51
N GLU A 680 -18.92 26.80 -0.60
CA GLU A 680 -20.38 26.98 -0.62
C GLU A 680 -21.10 25.82 0.08
N ASN A 681 -20.75 24.56 -0.23
CA ASN A 681 -21.41 23.41 0.39
C ASN A 681 -20.93 23.18 1.84
N TRP A 682 -19.63 23.34 2.11
CA TRP A 682 -19.08 23.17 3.47
C TRP A 682 -19.45 24.33 4.39
N GLY A 683 -19.52 25.56 3.86
CA GLY A 683 -20.20 26.72 4.43
C GLY A 683 -19.92 27.01 5.92
N PRO A 684 -20.82 27.75 6.59
CA PRO A 684 -20.80 27.88 8.06
C PRO A 684 -21.19 26.57 8.75
N GLU A 685 -20.93 26.51 10.06
CA GLU A 685 -21.32 25.37 10.88
C GLU A 685 -22.84 25.21 10.78
N ARG A 686 -23.32 23.97 10.59
CA ARG A 686 -24.76 23.71 10.65
C ARG A 686 -25.27 24.01 12.05
N ASP A 687 -26.45 24.63 12.13
CA ASP A 687 -27.20 24.78 13.38
C ASP A 687 -27.47 23.39 13.98
N GLY A 688 -26.68 23.03 14.97
CA GLY A 688 -26.79 21.75 15.66
C GLY A 688 -27.69 21.87 16.87
N ASN A 689 -28.58 20.89 17.07
CA ASN A 689 -29.21 20.75 18.38
C ASN A 689 -28.18 20.20 19.37
N SER A 690 -27.69 21.02 20.31
CA SER A 690 -26.69 20.58 21.30
C SER A 690 -27.15 19.39 22.15
N GLU A 691 -28.47 19.16 22.26
CA GLU A 691 -29.05 18.06 23.01
C GLU A 691 -28.85 16.68 22.35
N THR A 692 -28.52 16.61 21.06
CA THR A 692 -28.36 15.34 20.34
C THR A 692 -26.91 14.83 20.29
N TYR A 693 -25.94 15.64 20.74
CA TYR A 693 -24.52 15.24 20.77
C TYR A 693 -24.15 14.63 22.12
N PRO A 694 -23.26 13.63 22.14
CA PRO A 694 -22.85 13.00 23.38
C PRO A 694 -22.06 13.97 24.25
N ARG A 695 -22.34 13.94 25.56
CA ARG A 695 -21.55 14.67 26.56
C ARG A 695 -20.09 14.23 26.48
N GLY A 696 -19.17 15.19 26.40
CA GLY A 696 -17.72 14.96 26.23
C GLY A 696 -17.19 15.22 24.81
N ALA A 697 -18.07 15.50 23.85
CA ALA A 697 -17.70 16.13 22.58
C ALA A 697 -17.33 17.60 22.78
N TYR A 698 -16.42 18.11 21.95
CA TYR A 698 -15.99 19.51 21.96
C TYR A 698 -17.09 20.44 21.39
N PRO A 699 -17.14 21.71 21.85
CA PRO A 699 -17.95 22.74 21.18
C PRO A 699 -17.38 23.10 19.79
N GLY A 700 -18.21 23.67 18.92
CA GLY A 700 -17.85 24.05 17.54
C GLY A 700 -17.91 22.90 16.53
N ARG A 701 -17.37 23.12 15.31
CA ARG A 701 -17.42 22.14 14.21
C ARG A 701 -16.73 20.83 14.56
N THR A 702 -15.46 20.88 14.96
CA THR A 702 -14.68 19.68 15.26
C THR A 702 -15.05 19.15 16.64
N ARG A 703 -15.93 18.14 16.66
CA ARG A 703 -16.51 17.55 17.87
C ARG A 703 -15.54 16.63 18.61
N LYS A 704 -14.63 15.97 17.91
CA LYS A 704 -13.59 15.13 18.53
C LYS A 704 -12.47 14.86 17.52
N VAL A 705 -11.28 14.60 18.04
CA VAL A 705 -10.12 14.09 17.31
C VAL A 705 -9.48 13.02 18.18
N TRP A 706 -9.07 11.88 17.62
CA TRP A 706 -8.49 10.76 18.37
C TRP A 706 -7.55 9.90 17.50
N THR A 707 -6.83 8.99 18.16
CA THR A 707 -5.94 8.00 17.55
C THR A 707 -6.45 6.58 17.76
N GLY A 708 -6.08 5.68 16.85
CA GLY A 708 -6.35 4.25 16.96
C GLY A 708 -5.19 3.44 16.39
N ILE A 709 -5.00 2.23 16.90
CA ILE A 709 -4.01 1.29 16.35
C ILE A 709 -4.74 0.27 15.49
N GLU A 710 -4.40 0.21 14.20
CA GLU A 710 -4.84 -0.84 13.30
C GLU A 710 -3.79 -1.94 13.14
N GLY A 711 -4.19 -3.05 12.53
CA GLY A 711 -3.33 -4.21 12.31
C GLY A 711 -3.08 -4.37 10.82
N LEU A 712 -1.82 -4.24 10.43
CA LEU A 712 -1.33 -4.40 9.08
C LEU A 712 -0.72 -5.77 8.89
N SER A 713 -1.03 -6.43 7.79
CA SER A 713 -0.34 -7.63 7.33
C SER A 713 0.66 -7.28 6.23
N MET A 714 1.84 -7.89 6.26
CA MET A 714 2.87 -7.65 5.24
C MET A 714 2.47 -8.16 3.85
N ASP A 715 1.45 -9.01 3.75
CA ASP A 715 0.93 -9.55 2.50
C ASP A 715 -0.47 -9.04 2.14
N GLY A 716 -0.99 -8.02 2.86
CA GLY A 716 -2.25 -7.34 2.59
C GLY A 716 -3.50 -8.21 2.76
N ARG A 717 -3.45 -9.21 3.63
CA ARG A 717 -4.53 -10.18 3.89
C ARG A 717 -4.66 -10.49 5.39
N PRO A 718 -5.89 -10.64 5.92
CA PRO A 718 -6.11 -11.10 7.29
C PRO A 718 -5.45 -12.45 7.59
N PHE A 719 -5.03 -12.64 8.84
CA PHE A 719 -4.61 -13.93 9.39
C PHE A 719 -5.77 -14.52 10.18
N VAL A 720 -6.40 -15.59 9.68
CA VAL A 720 -7.59 -16.21 10.27
C VAL A 720 -7.45 -17.72 10.33
N GLY A 721 -7.69 -18.34 11.49
CA GLY A 721 -7.74 -19.80 11.61
C GLY A 721 -6.94 -20.33 12.78
N ARG A 722 -6.66 -21.64 12.75
CA ARG A 722 -5.86 -22.31 13.77
C ARG A 722 -4.42 -21.80 13.71
N VAL A 723 -3.88 -21.41 14.85
CA VAL A 723 -2.48 -21.00 14.99
C VAL A 723 -1.60 -22.27 14.98
N PRO A 724 -0.64 -22.39 14.06
CA PRO A 724 0.29 -23.51 14.07
C PRO A 724 1.15 -23.51 15.34
N PRO A 725 1.46 -24.67 15.94
CA PRO A 725 2.34 -24.75 17.12
C PRO A 725 3.70 -24.07 16.94
N SER A 726 4.24 -24.07 15.71
CA SER A 726 5.47 -23.36 15.34
C SER A 726 5.37 -21.84 15.48
N ALA A 727 4.16 -21.28 15.36
CA ALA A 727 3.91 -19.85 15.41
C ALA A 727 3.73 -19.34 16.85
N SER A 728 3.12 -20.15 17.71
CA SER A 728 2.94 -19.83 19.13
C SER A 728 4.09 -20.31 20.02
N ASN A 729 4.94 -21.20 19.51
CA ASN A 729 5.92 -21.98 20.28
C ASN A 729 5.26 -22.80 21.42
N ARG A 730 4.03 -23.25 21.20
CA ARG A 730 3.25 -24.03 22.17
C ARG A 730 2.60 -25.23 21.49
N THR A 731 2.82 -26.42 22.07
CA THR A 731 2.22 -27.67 21.59
C THR A 731 1.30 -28.23 22.67
N SER A 732 0.03 -28.42 22.33
CA SER A 732 -0.98 -29.06 23.19
C SER A 732 -1.49 -30.32 22.51
N SER A 733 -1.74 -31.37 23.30
CA SER A 733 -2.28 -32.65 22.81
C SER A 733 -3.78 -32.61 22.52
N THR A 734 -4.53 -31.74 23.21
CA THR A 734 -6.02 -31.71 23.15
C THR A 734 -6.59 -30.31 22.89
N GLY A 735 -5.87 -29.25 23.26
CA GLY A 735 -6.29 -27.86 23.10
C GLY A 735 -5.79 -27.23 21.80
N ARG A 736 -6.46 -26.16 21.35
CA ARG A 736 -6.12 -25.45 20.11
C ARG A 736 -6.01 -23.94 20.34
N GLU A 737 -5.11 -23.31 19.59
CA GLU A 737 -4.99 -21.86 19.51
C GLU A 737 -5.55 -21.36 18.19
N TRP A 738 -6.21 -20.20 18.22
CA TRP A 738 -6.91 -19.61 17.09
C TRP A 738 -6.62 -18.12 17.04
N ALA A 739 -6.60 -17.54 15.85
CA ALA A 739 -6.46 -16.09 15.69
C ALA A 739 -7.29 -15.58 14.52
N ALA A 740 -7.71 -14.32 14.63
CA ALA A 740 -8.31 -13.54 13.55
C ALA A 740 -7.87 -12.08 13.71
N ALA A 741 -7.00 -11.61 12.82
CA ALA A 741 -6.32 -10.31 12.96
C ALA A 741 -5.81 -9.76 11.62
N ALA A 742 -5.27 -8.53 11.65
CA ALA A 742 -4.60 -7.86 10.53
C ALA A 742 -5.54 -7.49 9.37
N TYR A 743 -6.53 -6.67 9.66
CA TYR A 743 -7.56 -6.31 8.67
C TYR A 743 -7.19 -5.12 7.77
N ASP A 744 -5.96 -4.59 7.83
CA ASP A 744 -5.45 -3.57 6.90
C ASP A 744 -6.38 -2.34 6.73
N GLY A 745 -6.87 -1.79 7.85
CA GLY A 745 -7.81 -0.65 7.86
C GLY A 745 -9.25 -0.99 7.51
N GLU A 746 -9.53 -2.25 7.18
CA GLU A 746 -10.80 -2.72 6.61
C GLU A 746 -11.56 -3.65 7.57
N GLY A 747 -11.37 -3.46 8.88
CA GLY A 747 -11.96 -4.31 9.92
C GLY A 747 -13.48 -4.44 9.83
N MET A 748 -14.19 -3.38 9.43
CA MET A 748 -15.65 -3.42 9.27
C MET A 748 -16.11 -4.27 8.07
N CYS A 749 -15.22 -4.52 7.11
CA CYS A 749 -15.46 -5.32 5.91
C CYS A 749 -14.84 -6.73 5.99
N PHE A 750 -14.26 -7.12 7.14
CA PHE A 750 -13.65 -8.45 7.33
C PHE A 750 -14.00 -9.11 8.66
N ALA A 751 -13.95 -8.35 9.75
CA ALA A 751 -13.75 -8.92 11.07
C ALA A 751 -14.94 -9.74 11.59
N TRP A 752 -16.18 -9.35 11.22
CA TRP A 752 -17.38 -10.07 11.65
C TRP A 752 -17.48 -11.44 10.98
N LEU A 753 -17.35 -11.53 9.66
CA LEU A 753 -17.39 -12.83 8.97
C LEU A 753 -16.12 -13.65 9.19
N CYS A 754 -14.96 -13.04 9.44
CA CYS A 754 -13.78 -13.77 9.92
C CYS A 754 -14.03 -14.42 11.28
N GLY A 755 -14.69 -13.73 12.22
CA GLY A 755 -15.09 -14.32 13.51
C GLY A 755 -16.11 -15.45 13.34
N ARG A 756 -17.06 -15.31 12.41
CA ARG A 756 -18.02 -16.38 12.05
C ARG A 756 -17.30 -17.61 11.47
N ALA A 757 -16.41 -17.41 10.51
CA ALA A 757 -15.64 -18.49 9.89
C ALA A 757 -14.78 -19.22 10.94
N LEU A 758 -14.08 -18.47 11.80
CA LEU A 758 -13.28 -19.03 12.88
C LEU A 758 -14.14 -19.90 13.82
N SER A 759 -15.33 -19.43 14.20
CA SER A 759 -16.26 -20.19 15.04
C SER A 759 -16.72 -21.48 14.38
N GLN A 760 -16.99 -21.46 13.07
CA GLN A 760 -17.35 -22.66 12.30
C GLN A 760 -16.20 -23.68 12.27
N MET A 761 -14.96 -23.22 12.10
CA MET A 761 -13.76 -24.08 12.17
C MET A 761 -13.60 -24.69 13.57
N MET A 762 -13.86 -23.91 14.62
CA MET A 762 -13.73 -24.36 16.02
C MET A 762 -14.74 -25.44 16.40
N LEU A 763 -15.98 -25.31 15.92
CA LEU A 763 -17.08 -26.25 16.14
C LEU A 763 -17.01 -27.49 15.23
N SER A 764 -16.16 -27.48 14.21
CA SER A 764 -15.98 -28.63 13.32
C SER A 764 -15.23 -29.78 14.00
N ASN A 765 -15.65 -31.00 13.72
CA ASN A 765 -14.91 -32.22 14.08
C ASN A 765 -13.69 -32.45 13.18
N ASP A 766 -13.68 -31.88 11.97
CA ASP A 766 -12.52 -31.89 11.09
C ASP A 766 -11.70 -30.61 11.30
N THR A 767 -10.51 -30.78 11.86
CA THR A 767 -9.53 -29.70 12.12
C THR A 767 -9.01 -28.99 10.87
N LYS A 768 -9.26 -29.53 9.67
CA LYS A 768 -8.94 -28.90 8.39
C LYS A 768 -10.15 -28.23 7.73
N ALA A 769 -11.36 -28.40 8.28
CA ALA A 769 -12.56 -27.84 7.69
C ALA A 769 -12.49 -26.32 7.68
N THR A 770 -12.49 -25.75 6.48
CA THR A 770 -12.67 -24.33 6.22
C THR A 770 -14.01 -24.18 5.50
N PRO A 771 -14.86 -23.21 5.88
CA PRO A 771 -16.12 -23.02 5.16
C PRO A 771 -15.86 -22.72 3.68
N ASP A 772 -16.58 -23.37 2.77
CA ASP A 772 -16.33 -23.28 1.31
C ASP A 772 -16.38 -21.86 0.75
N TRP A 773 -17.16 -20.98 1.40
CA TRP A 773 -17.32 -19.57 1.04
C TRP A 773 -16.14 -18.70 1.51
N PHE A 774 -15.31 -19.19 2.43
CA PHE A 774 -14.22 -18.44 3.04
C PHE A 774 -12.96 -18.47 2.14
N PRO A 775 -12.20 -17.36 2.02
CA PRO A 775 -10.92 -17.33 1.31
C PRO A 775 -9.86 -18.18 2.01
N GLU A 776 -9.27 -19.13 1.27
CA GLU A 776 -8.19 -19.99 1.78
C GLU A 776 -6.89 -19.19 2.00
N SER A 777 -6.72 -18.12 1.22
CA SER A 777 -5.58 -17.21 1.31
C SER A 777 -5.46 -16.47 2.65
N PHE A 778 -6.52 -16.45 3.46
CA PHE A 778 -6.53 -15.84 4.80
C PHE A 778 -6.06 -16.80 5.89
N LEU A 779 -5.95 -18.10 5.59
CA LEU A 779 -5.61 -19.12 6.58
C LEU A 779 -4.19 -18.93 7.14
N ILE A 780 -4.05 -19.18 8.44
CA ILE A 780 -2.74 -19.20 9.12
C ILE A 780 -2.12 -20.59 8.92
N THR A 781 -1.33 -20.75 7.87
CA THR A 781 -0.67 -22.03 7.54
C THR A 781 0.85 -21.95 7.73
N GLU A 782 1.48 -23.09 8.00
CA GLU A 782 2.95 -23.21 8.01
C GLU A 782 3.58 -22.70 6.71
N GLU A 783 2.93 -22.96 5.57
CA GLU A 783 3.37 -22.48 4.26
C GLU A 783 3.33 -20.94 4.18
N ARG A 784 2.24 -20.32 4.65
CA ARG A 784 2.12 -18.85 4.67
C ARG A 784 3.15 -18.22 5.61
N LEU A 785 3.43 -18.86 6.75
CA LEU A 785 4.40 -18.37 7.74
C LEU A 785 5.86 -18.65 7.35
N SER A 786 6.14 -19.66 6.53
CA SER A 786 7.51 -19.98 6.08
C SER A 786 7.98 -19.09 4.92
N LYS A 787 7.04 -18.52 4.15
CA LYS A 787 7.36 -17.50 3.14
C LYS A 787 8.05 -16.33 3.85
N LYS A 788 9.32 -16.07 3.49
CA LYS A 788 10.01 -14.85 3.94
C LYS A 788 9.10 -13.66 3.64
N PRO A 789 9.00 -12.64 4.52
CA PRO A 789 8.39 -11.37 4.14
C PRO A 789 9.10 -10.96 2.85
N GLY A 790 8.42 -11.11 1.71
CA GLY A 790 9.12 -11.15 0.44
C GLY A 790 9.76 -9.79 0.17
N ASN A 791 10.99 -9.78 -0.34
CA ASN A 791 11.51 -8.69 -1.17
C ASN A 791 10.77 -8.60 -2.53
N ARG A 792 9.52 -9.09 -2.59
CA ARG A 792 8.66 -8.92 -3.76
C ARG A 792 8.36 -7.43 -3.84
N LYS A 793 8.68 -6.83 -5.01
CA LYS A 793 8.35 -5.45 -5.44
C LYS A 793 7.65 -4.71 -4.32
N ARG A 794 8.35 -3.81 -3.59
CA ARG A 794 7.74 -2.93 -2.57
C ARG A 794 6.33 -2.59 -3.04
N ARG A 795 5.35 -3.35 -2.56
CA ARG A 795 3.98 -2.89 -2.58
C ARG A 795 4.09 -1.77 -1.59
N VAL A 796 4.14 -0.55 -2.12
CA VAL A 796 3.40 0.53 -1.49
C VAL A 796 2.11 -0.14 -1.03
N LEU A 797 1.89 -0.12 0.28
CA LEU A 797 0.60 -0.43 0.90
C LEU A 797 -0.50 -0.11 -0.12
N PRO A 798 -1.43 -1.05 -0.42
CA PRO A 798 -2.41 -0.90 -1.49
C PRO A 798 -2.86 0.54 -1.54
N SER A 799 -2.71 1.20 -2.69
CA SER A 799 -2.73 2.65 -2.98
C SER A 799 -3.85 3.47 -2.31
N ARG A 800 -3.82 3.45 -0.99
CA ARG A 800 -4.44 4.31 0.02
C ARG A 800 -3.34 5.07 0.77
N VAL A 801 -2.10 4.82 0.38
CA VAL A 801 -0.87 5.48 0.80
C VAL A 801 -0.28 6.09 -0.46
N GLY A 802 -0.48 7.39 -0.62
CA GLY A 802 0.06 8.22 -1.67
C GLY A 802 -0.42 9.63 -1.49
#